data_AF-D8DV24-F1
#
_entry.id   AF-D8DV24-F1
#
_cell.length_a   1.000
_cell.length_b   1.000
_cell.length_c   1.000
_cell.angle_alpha   90.00
_cell.angle_beta   90.00
_cell.angle_gamma   90.00
#
_symmetry.space_group_name_H-M   'P 1'
#
loop_
_entity.id
_entity.type
_entity.pdbx_description
1 polymer ?
#
loop_
_entity_poly.entity_id
_entity_poly.type
_entity_poly.pdbx_seq_one_letter_code
_entity_poly.pdbx_strand_id
1 'polypeptide(L)'
;MIILRYIASVVLLGVSSLTWAQTVGITMSKKAGNREQFAAQYLQKKLSALGYQSVVGKKGDYRIDLSLAKDTAGLKKEGFTILTKGKRILVIGNDGTGVIYACNEIADYVRQHKNLNLPREIKDAPEMVLRGSCVGIQKPYLLPGRAVYEYPYTPELFPWFYDKAQWIKYLDMLVDNRMNSLYLWNGHPFASLVKLKDYPFAVEVDDATFKKNEEMFSFLTHEADKRGIFVIQMFYNILLSKPFAEHYGLKTQDRHRPITPLISDYTRKSIAAFIEKYPNVGLLACLGEAMDTYEDDVEWFTKTIIPGVKDGLKALGRTDEPPLLLRAHDTDCKMVMDAALPLYRNLYTMHKYNGESLTTYEPRGPWAKIHTDLASLGSTHIENVHVLANLEPFRWSSPDFVQKATQAMHNVHHANALHIYPQASYWDWPYSADKLADGKRENQLDRDWMWYQTWGRYAWNCHRNRQDEIVYWDGILDTKYGANTGDGIRKAYEESGEIAPKLLRRFGITEGNRQTLLLGMKMAQLVNPYKYTIYPGFYESCGPEGEKLIEYVEKEWKHEAHNGELPLDIIEQAMAHGDKAVAAIDAVAGQVTSDKDEFKRIQNDMLCYQAFAYAFGWKVKAAQHVLNYKWGKDIKELDAALPLMEKSLDYYRRLVNLTKDSYLYANSMQTSMRRIPIGGDDGKYKHWEEMLPVYEKEIVDFKKNIAMLKAKEAGTYTEKEEVIRSLKPAKVTLPKDVKTVTLKKGVRLFSDLDSVVTDYAPELDGLKAYVFSTNQQRQEAVKLDFTCDKNVTLLVGYFRDDQIKYAQAPKLEIDATANEYGQAEPAYTSAIRIDGMPQVNVHPYSFKPGHHTLLLPKGIILVLGYTSDKIKPREVGLSGADKAIDWLFY
;
A
#
# COMPACT_ATOMS: atom_id res chain seq x y z
N MET A 1 20.57 0.54 -82.06
CA MET A 1 19.40 1.40 -81.73
C MET A 1 18.63 0.78 -80.57
N ILE A 2 19.08 1.04 -79.34
CA ILE A 2 18.49 0.55 -78.09
C ILE A 2 18.35 1.77 -77.18
N ILE A 3 17.33 2.60 -77.41
CA ILE A 3 16.82 3.58 -76.44
C ILE A 3 15.34 3.77 -76.78
N LEU A 4 14.50 2.78 -76.47
CA LEU A 4 13.04 2.96 -76.43
C LEU A 4 12.37 1.74 -75.75
N ARG A 5 12.73 1.45 -74.49
CA ARG A 5 11.99 0.45 -73.67
C ARG A 5 12.08 0.64 -72.15
N TYR A 6 12.61 1.76 -71.66
CA TYR A 6 12.80 2.00 -70.21
C TYR A 6 12.01 3.19 -69.62
N ILE A 7 11.08 3.78 -70.37
CA ILE A 7 10.31 4.95 -69.89
C ILE A 7 8.83 4.62 -69.60
N ALA A 8 8.36 3.39 -69.86
CA ALA A 8 6.97 3.01 -69.62
C ALA A 8 6.71 2.24 -68.30
N SER A 9 7.74 1.83 -67.56
CA SER A 9 7.58 1.01 -66.34
C SER A 9 7.98 1.71 -65.04
N VAL A 10 8.43 2.96 -65.09
CA VAL A 10 8.80 3.76 -63.89
C VAL A 10 7.75 4.83 -63.56
N VAL A 11 6.76 5.06 -64.43
CA VAL A 11 5.67 6.03 -64.20
C VAL A 11 4.37 5.37 -63.72
N LEU A 12 4.30 4.03 -63.66
CA LEU A 12 3.12 3.28 -63.17
C LEU A 12 3.28 2.61 -61.79
N LEU A 13 4.36 2.91 -61.05
CA LEU A 13 4.53 2.51 -59.64
C LEU A 13 4.57 3.73 -58.68
N GLY A 14 4.33 4.94 -59.20
CA GLY A 14 4.28 6.20 -58.43
C GLY A 14 2.88 6.72 -58.13
N VAL A 15 1.82 5.97 -58.46
CA VAL A 15 0.42 6.40 -58.26
C VAL A 15 -0.39 5.27 -57.63
N SER A 16 -0.12 4.92 -56.37
CA SER A 16 -1.09 4.25 -55.49
C SER A 16 -0.64 4.23 -54.03
N SER A 17 -0.53 5.40 -53.40
CA SER A 17 -0.87 5.60 -51.98
C SER A 17 -0.81 7.09 -51.59
N LEU A 18 -1.36 7.98 -52.42
CA LEU A 18 -1.91 9.24 -51.89
C LEU A 18 -3.28 8.90 -51.31
N THR A 19 -3.31 8.19 -50.18
CA THR A 19 -4.50 8.18 -49.33
C THR A 19 -4.67 9.61 -48.85
N TRP A 20 -5.60 10.35 -49.45
CA TRP A 20 -6.00 11.66 -48.95
C TRP A 20 -6.43 11.46 -47.50
N ALA A 21 -5.64 11.96 -46.55
CA ALA A 21 -5.98 11.91 -45.14
C ALA A 21 -7.34 12.58 -44.96
N GLN A 22 -8.33 11.83 -44.47
CA GLN A 22 -9.69 12.34 -44.30
C GLN A 22 -9.66 13.57 -43.39
N THR A 23 -10.32 14.65 -43.82
CA THR A 23 -10.34 15.89 -43.05
C THR A 23 -11.48 15.87 -42.02
N VAL A 24 -11.21 16.29 -40.78
CA VAL A 24 -12.19 16.29 -39.69
C VAL A 24 -12.31 17.70 -39.11
N GLY A 25 -13.49 18.29 -39.22
CA GLY A 25 -13.83 19.55 -38.56
C GLY A 25 -14.42 19.31 -37.18
N ILE A 26 -13.78 19.84 -36.13
CA ILE A 26 -14.28 19.76 -34.75
C ILE A 26 -14.86 21.13 -34.37
N THR A 27 -16.15 21.19 -34.05
CA THR A 27 -16.87 22.43 -33.76
C THR A 27 -17.47 22.40 -32.36
N MET A 28 -17.52 23.56 -31.71
CA MET A 28 -18.09 23.73 -30.36
C MET A 28 -18.87 25.05 -30.28
N SER A 29 -19.64 25.25 -29.20
CA SER A 29 -20.32 26.51 -28.93
C SER A 29 -19.34 27.68 -28.80
N LYS A 30 -19.74 28.90 -29.21
CA LYS A 30 -18.96 30.12 -28.95
C LYS A 30 -18.78 30.43 -27.47
N LYS A 31 -19.63 29.85 -26.60
CA LYS A 31 -19.58 29.98 -25.13
C LYS A 31 -19.04 28.71 -24.46
N ALA A 32 -18.30 27.86 -25.17
CA ALA A 32 -17.73 26.62 -24.65
C ALA A 32 -16.84 26.88 -23.42
N GLY A 33 -17.03 26.10 -22.36
CA GLY A 33 -16.18 26.12 -21.17
C GLY A 33 -14.77 25.59 -21.44
N ASN A 34 -13.92 25.64 -20.42
CA ASN A 34 -12.54 25.16 -20.50
C ASN A 34 -12.44 23.66 -20.81
N ARG A 35 -13.37 22.85 -20.29
CA ARG A 35 -13.41 21.40 -20.52
C ARG A 35 -13.81 21.05 -21.95
N GLU A 36 -14.78 21.73 -22.56
CA GLU A 36 -15.13 21.51 -23.96
C GLU A 36 -14.00 21.98 -24.91
N GLN A 37 -13.33 23.08 -24.56
CA GLN A 37 -12.14 23.54 -25.30
C GLN A 37 -11.01 22.51 -25.24
N PHE A 38 -10.73 21.97 -24.04
CA PHE A 38 -9.77 20.89 -23.87
C PHE A 38 -10.19 19.63 -24.64
N ALA A 39 -11.45 19.21 -24.55
CA ALA A 39 -11.98 18.03 -25.25
C ALA A 39 -11.76 18.10 -26.77
N ALA A 40 -11.93 19.28 -27.37
CA ALA A 40 -11.68 19.49 -28.79
C ALA A 40 -10.19 19.39 -29.16
N GLN A 41 -9.32 20.01 -28.36
CA GLN A 41 -7.87 19.93 -28.56
C GLN A 41 -7.36 18.50 -28.36
N TYR A 42 -7.88 17.81 -27.35
CA TYR A 42 -7.60 16.41 -27.06
C TYR A 42 -8.00 15.52 -28.25
N LEU A 43 -9.23 15.64 -28.74
CA LEU A 43 -9.70 14.86 -29.88
C LEU A 43 -8.90 15.17 -31.15
N GLN A 44 -8.56 16.45 -31.39
CA GLN A 44 -7.69 16.85 -32.49
C GLN A 44 -6.33 16.14 -32.40
N LYS A 45 -5.69 16.14 -31.23
CA LYS A 45 -4.39 15.49 -31.00
C LYS A 45 -4.47 13.98 -31.25
N LYS A 46 -5.51 13.32 -30.72
CA LYS A 46 -5.71 11.86 -30.89
C LYS A 46 -6.00 11.46 -32.34
N LEU A 47 -6.90 12.17 -33.03
CA LEU A 47 -7.20 11.89 -34.44
C LEU A 47 -6.00 12.16 -35.35
N SER A 48 -5.24 13.21 -35.08
CA SER A 48 -4.00 13.52 -35.82
C SER A 48 -2.95 12.43 -35.64
N ALA A 49 -2.78 11.89 -34.42
CA ALA A 49 -1.90 10.74 -34.16
C ALA A 49 -2.35 9.46 -34.88
N LEU A 50 -3.65 9.36 -35.21
CA LEU A 50 -4.25 8.26 -35.98
C LEU A 50 -4.26 8.51 -37.50
N GLY A 51 -3.62 9.58 -37.98
CA GLY A 51 -3.45 9.87 -39.40
C GLY A 51 -4.56 10.73 -40.06
N TYR A 52 -5.46 11.30 -39.27
CA TYR A 52 -6.51 12.21 -39.77
C TYR A 52 -6.06 13.67 -39.79
N GLN A 53 -6.45 14.43 -40.80
CA GLN A 53 -6.24 15.88 -40.81
C GLN A 53 -7.37 16.57 -40.03
N SER A 54 -7.17 16.77 -38.74
CA SER A 54 -8.19 17.34 -37.85
C SER A 54 -7.95 18.82 -37.53
N VAL A 55 -8.99 19.63 -37.64
CA VAL A 55 -8.96 21.08 -37.42
C VAL A 55 -10.12 21.53 -36.53
N VAL A 56 -9.80 22.28 -35.48
CA VAL A 56 -10.81 22.89 -34.60
C VAL A 56 -11.35 24.17 -35.25
N GLY A 57 -12.68 24.32 -35.27
CA GLY A 57 -13.38 25.51 -35.75
C GLY A 57 -13.49 25.66 -37.28
N LYS A 58 -13.01 24.68 -38.07
CA LYS A 58 -13.10 24.67 -39.54
C LYS A 58 -13.91 23.48 -40.03
N LYS A 59 -14.39 23.56 -41.28
CA LYS A 59 -15.09 22.43 -41.94
C LYS A 59 -14.08 21.39 -42.40
N GLY A 60 -14.43 20.11 -42.27
CA GLY A 60 -13.77 18.97 -42.90
C GLY A 60 -14.80 18.04 -43.53
N ASP A 61 -14.33 16.95 -44.13
CA ASP A 61 -15.16 15.89 -44.71
C ASP A 61 -16.09 15.27 -43.66
N TYR A 62 -15.54 15.01 -42.47
CA TYR A 62 -16.29 14.71 -41.26
C TYR A 62 -16.48 15.96 -40.41
N ARG A 63 -17.61 16.03 -39.72
CA ARG A 63 -17.92 17.09 -38.75
C ARG A 63 -18.28 16.47 -37.41
N ILE A 64 -17.57 16.87 -36.36
CA ILE A 64 -17.81 16.48 -34.97
C ILE A 64 -18.24 17.74 -34.20
N ASP A 65 -19.51 17.80 -33.81
CA ASP A 65 -20.09 18.90 -33.04
C ASP A 65 -20.11 18.55 -31.55
N LEU A 66 -19.38 19.31 -30.73
CA LEU A 66 -19.34 19.15 -29.26
C LEU A 66 -20.37 20.08 -28.60
N SER A 67 -21.22 19.52 -27.74
CA SER A 67 -22.27 20.24 -27.05
C SER A 67 -22.56 19.66 -25.65
N LEU A 68 -23.23 20.46 -24.83
CA LEU A 68 -23.78 20.03 -23.54
C LEU A 68 -25.27 19.74 -23.66
N ALA A 69 -25.76 18.81 -22.85
CA ALA A 69 -27.18 18.57 -22.67
C ALA A 69 -27.88 19.84 -22.20
N LYS A 70 -29.04 20.16 -22.80
CA LYS A 70 -29.84 21.34 -22.41
C LYS A 70 -30.61 21.12 -21.10
N ASP A 71 -30.97 19.87 -20.84
CA ASP A 71 -31.60 19.41 -19.62
C ASP A 71 -30.79 18.22 -19.09
N THR A 72 -30.41 18.29 -17.82
CA THR A 72 -29.60 17.27 -17.13
C THR A 72 -30.42 16.48 -16.11
N ALA A 73 -31.72 16.75 -15.97
CA ALA A 73 -32.59 16.02 -15.07
C ALA A 73 -32.59 14.52 -15.39
N GLY A 74 -32.29 13.69 -14.39
CA GLY A 74 -32.21 12.23 -14.54
C GLY A 74 -31.00 11.71 -15.32
N LEU A 75 -30.09 12.58 -15.77
CA LEU A 75 -28.85 12.18 -16.43
C LEU A 75 -27.75 11.93 -15.40
N LYS A 76 -26.98 10.84 -15.60
CA LYS A 76 -25.81 10.56 -14.76
C LYS A 76 -24.70 11.57 -15.06
N LYS A 77 -24.06 12.10 -14.01
CA LYS A 77 -22.87 12.97 -14.11
C LYS A 77 -21.78 12.29 -14.96
N GLU A 78 -21.01 13.07 -15.71
CA GLU A 78 -19.96 12.60 -16.63
C GLU A 78 -20.42 11.69 -17.78
N GLY A 79 -21.72 11.40 -17.89
CA GLY A 79 -22.26 10.64 -19.01
C GLY A 79 -22.31 11.44 -20.31
N PHE A 80 -22.47 10.73 -21.42
CA PHE A 80 -22.55 11.32 -22.74
C PHE A 80 -23.44 10.54 -23.70
N THR A 81 -23.77 11.19 -24.82
CA THR A 81 -24.42 10.57 -25.98
C THR A 81 -23.72 11.03 -27.25
N ILE A 82 -23.35 10.08 -28.11
CA ILE A 82 -22.77 10.30 -29.44
C ILE A 82 -23.81 9.87 -30.46
N LEU A 83 -24.19 10.77 -31.37
CA LEU A 83 -25.15 10.51 -32.44
C LEU A 83 -24.46 10.64 -33.80
N THR A 84 -24.55 9.59 -34.61
CA THR A 84 -23.87 9.53 -35.92
C THR A 84 -24.90 9.50 -37.05
N LYS A 85 -24.79 10.44 -38.00
CA LYS A 85 -25.59 10.49 -39.23
C LYS A 85 -24.71 10.81 -40.43
N GLY A 86 -24.30 9.77 -41.15
CA GLY A 86 -23.33 9.90 -42.24
C GLY A 86 -22.01 10.48 -41.70
N LYS A 87 -21.51 11.54 -42.33
CA LYS A 87 -20.25 12.20 -41.90
C LYS A 87 -20.43 13.25 -40.78
N ARG A 88 -21.59 13.27 -40.11
CA ARG A 88 -21.86 14.16 -38.96
C ARG A 88 -21.96 13.34 -37.69
N ILE A 89 -21.16 13.72 -36.70
CA ILE A 89 -21.13 13.14 -35.36
C ILE A 89 -21.49 14.27 -34.39
N LEU A 90 -22.54 14.09 -33.59
CA LEU A 90 -22.95 15.02 -32.54
C LEU A 90 -22.62 14.40 -31.19
N VAL A 91 -21.79 15.09 -30.42
CA VAL A 91 -21.45 14.77 -29.03
C VAL A 91 -22.29 15.63 -28.10
N ILE A 92 -22.98 14.98 -27.17
CA ILE A 92 -23.78 15.61 -26.12
C ILE A 92 -23.27 15.10 -24.78
N GLY A 93 -22.49 15.92 -24.07
CA GLY A 93 -22.08 15.61 -22.69
C GLY A 93 -23.14 16.04 -21.68
N ASN A 94 -23.37 15.24 -20.65
CA ASN A 94 -24.25 15.63 -19.54
C ASN A 94 -23.61 16.76 -18.71
N ASP A 95 -22.29 16.85 -18.74
CA ASP A 95 -21.47 17.96 -18.28
C ASP A 95 -20.19 18.07 -19.15
N GLY A 96 -19.32 19.04 -18.85
CA GLY A 96 -18.07 19.23 -19.60
C GLY A 96 -17.12 18.03 -19.56
N THR A 97 -17.14 17.24 -18.48
CA THR A 97 -16.32 16.02 -18.38
C THR A 97 -16.89 14.91 -19.27
N GLY A 98 -18.22 14.79 -19.38
CA GLY A 98 -18.87 13.89 -20.35
C GLY A 98 -18.49 14.17 -21.79
N VAL A 99 -18.27 15.45 -22.16
CA VAL A 99 -17.74 15.81 -23.50
C VAL A 99 -16.32 15.26 -23.70
N ILE A 100 -15.45 15.36 -22.68
CA ILE A 100 -14.09 14.80 -22.74
C ILE A 100 -14.15 13.28 -22.94
N TYR A 101 -15.00 12.58 -22.19
CA TYR A 101 -15.12 11.13 -22.28
C TYR A 101 -15.75 10.64 -23.58
N ALA A 102 -16.69 11.38 -24.16
CA ALA A 102 -17.16 11.12 -25.51
C ALA A 102 -16.04 11.26 -26.56
N CYS A 103 -15.17 12.26 -26.42
CA CYS A 103 -14.00 12.41 -27.30
C CYS A 103 -13.00 11.25 -27.13
N ASN A 104 -12.83 10.74 -25.90
CA ASN A 104 -12.03 9.54 -25.62
C ASN A 104 -12.66 8.30 -26.31
N GLU A 105 -13.98 8.10 -26.19
CA GLU A 105 -14.71 7.02 -26.87
C GLU A 105 -14.55 7.06 -28.40
N ILE A 106 -14.65 8.24 -29.01
CA ILE A 106 -14.42 8.42 -30.46
C ILE A 106 -12.98 8.04 -30.82
N ALA A 107 -11.99 8.52 -30.05
CA ALA A 107 -10.58 8.21 -30.31
C ALA A 107 -10.29 6.70 -30.20
N ASP A 108 -10.87 6.04 -29.19
CA ASP A 108 -10.75 4.60 -29.00
C ASP A 108 -11.42 3.81 -30.13
N TYR A 109 -12.62 4.22 -30.55
CA TYR A 109 -13.31 3.60 -31.68
C TYR A 109 -12.47 3.67 -32.95
N VAL A 110 -11.94 4.85 -33.29
CA VAL A 110 -11.11 5.05 -34.49
C VAL A 110 -9.81 4.27 -34.39
N ARG A 111 -9.20 4.18 -33.19
CA ARG A 111 -7.99 3.38 -32.97
C ARG A 111 -8.24 1.90 -33.28
N GLN A 112 -9.37 1.35 -32.85
CA GLN A 112 -9.72 -0.06 -33.04
C GLN A 112 -10.16 -0.35 -34.48
N HIS A 113 -11.05 0.46 -35.05
CA HIS A 113 -11.72 0.17 -36.32
C HIS A 113 -11.07 0.86 -37.53
N LYS A 114 -10.09 1.76 -37.29
CA LYS A 114 -9.39 2.56 -38.30
C LYS A 114 -10.31 3.42 -39.18
N ASN A 115 -11.52 3.74 -38.71
CA ASN A 115 -12.50 4.54 -39.44
C ASN A 115 -13.40 5.35 -38.49
N LEU A 116 -14.09 6.37 -39.02
CA LEU A 116 -15.05 7.24 -38.32
C LEU A 116 -16.53 6.83 -38.52
N ASN A 117 -16.80 5.58 -38.91
CA ASN A 117 -18.16 5.06 -39.06
C ASN A 117 -18.65 4.50 -37.72
N LEU A 118 -18.87 5.38 -36.74
CA LEU A 118 -19.39 4.99 -35.43
C LEU A 118 -20.82 4.43 -35.56
N PRO A 119 -21.28 3.60 -34.59
CA PRO A 119 -22.68 3.28 -34.42
C PRO A 119 -23.58 4.51 -34.46
N ARG A 120 -24.86 4.31 -34.85
CA ARG A 120 -25.86 5.38 -34.94
C ARG A 120 -25.98 6.16 -33.64
N GLU A 121 -25.91 5.45 -32.52
CA GLU A 121 -25.94 6.02 -31.17
C GLU A 121 -25.00 5.25 -30.25
N ILE A 122 -24.23 5.98 -29.45
CA ILE A 122 -23.50 5.46 -28.30
C ILE A 122 -23.93 6.31 -27.11
N LYS A 123 -24.38 5.68 -26.02
CA LYS A 123 -24.74 6.36 -24.78
C LYS A 123 -24.08 5.62 -23.63
N ASP A 124 -23.33 6.35 -22.82
CA ASP A 124 -22.55 5.73 -21.73
C ASP A 124 -22.33 6.72 -20.57
N ALA A 125 -22.03 6.18 -19.39
CA ALA A 125 -21.72 6.92 -18.17
C ALA A 125 -20.97 6.02 -17.17
N PRO A 126 -20.11 6.56 -16.30
CA PRO A 126 -19.35 5.74 -15.36
C PRO A 126 -20.24 5.07 -14.30
N GLU A 127 -19.85 3.87 -13.87
CA GLU A 127 -20.40 3.19 -12.69
C GLU A 127 -19.86 3.80 -11.39
N MET A 128 -18.54 3.90 -11.26
CA MET A 128 -17.91 4.55 -10.11
C MET A 128 -17.81 6.07 -10.31
N VAL A 129 -18.29 6.85 -9.34
CA VAL A 129 -18.43 8.32 -9.46
C VAL A 129 -17.12 9.09 -9.30
N LEU A 130 -16.12 8.47 -8.66
CA LEU A 130 -14.81 9.04 -8.45
C LEU A 130 -13.76 7.95 -8.71
N ARG A 131 -12.80 8.22 -9.59
CA ARG A 131 -11.88 7.25 -10.17
C ARG A 131 -10.51 7.91 -10.29
N GLY A 132 -9.53 7.48 -9.51
CA GLY A 132 -8.25 8.17 -9.53
C GLY A 132 -7.09 7.40 -8.93
N SER A 133 -5.94 8.06 -8.95
CA SER A 133 -4.67 7.53 -8.47
C SER A 133 -4.01 8.50 -7.50
N CYS A 134 -3.11 8.00 -6.66
CA CYS A 134 -2.24 8.84 -5.84
C CYS A 134 -0.82 9.00 -6.39
N VAL A 135 -0.18 10.06 -5.92
CA VAL A 135 1.26 10.28 -5.98
C VAL A 135 1.75 10.58 -4.56
N GLY A 136 2.77 9.85 -4.11
CA GLY A 136 3.41 10.10 -2.82
C GLY A 136 4.40 11.25 -2.90
N ILE A 137 4.18 12.30 -2.10
CA ILE A 137 5.23 13.28 -1.76
C ILE A 137 5.97 12.71 -0.54
N GLN A 138 6.63 11.58 -0.79
CA GLN A 138 7.18 10.65 0.19
C GLN A 138 8.53 10.08 -0.30
N LYS A 139 9.31 9.47 0.59
CA LYS A 139 10.60 8.85 0.25
C LYS A 139 10.74 7.42 0.79
N PRO A 140 11.68 6.63 0.24
CA PRO A 140 12.00 5.30 0.75
C PRO A 140 12.59 5.31 2.18
N TYR A 141 13.10 6.46 2.61
CA TYR A 141 13.88 6.64 3.84
C TYR A 141 13.40 7.87 4.61
N LEU A 142 13.60 7.86 5.93
CA LEU A 142 13.30 9.00 6.81
C LEU A 142 14.32 10.13 6.62
N LEU A 143 13.85 11.38 6.63
CA LEU A 143 14.75 12.53 6.61
C LEU A 143 15.44 12.73 7.97
N PRO A 144 16.70 13.20 8.00
CA PRO A 144 17.39 13.51 9.25
C PRO A 144 16.59 14.45 10.16
N GLY A 145 16.38 14.05 11.41
CA GLY A 145 15.67 14.86 12.42
C GLY A 145 14.18 15.05 12.15
N ARG A 146 13.58 14.15 11.35
CA ARG A 146 12.15 14.09 11.02
C ARG A 146 11.65 12.66 11.24
N ALA A 147 10.35 12.54 11.50
CA ALA A 147 9.68 11.26 11.66
C ALA A 147 9.01 10.80 10.36
N VAL A 148 8.29 9.69 10.43
CA VAL A 148 7.58 9.09 9.29
C VAL A 148 6.62 10.08 8.63
N TYR A 149 6.51 10.00 7.31
CA TYR A 149 5.67 10.85 6.44
C TYR A 149 6.03 12.33 6.31
N GLU A 150 7.00 12.84 7.08
CA GLU A 150 7.40 14.25 7.12
C GLU A 150 8.40 14.63 6.01
N TYR A 151 7.88 15.07 4.86
CA TYR A 151 8.71 15.55 3.74
C TYR A 151 8.21 16.90 3.23
N PRO A 152 8.93 18.01 3.49
CA PRO A 152 8.59 19.31 2.92
C PRO A 152 8.63 19.30 1.39
N TYR A 153 7.82 20.13 0.75
CA TYR A 153 7.74 20.21 -0.71
C TYR A 153 8.92 21.06 -1.19
N THR A 154 10.01 20.41 -1.61
CA THR A 154 11.22 21.09 -2.11
C THR A 154 11.74 20.49 -3.42
N PRO A 155 12.40 21.27 -4.30
CA PRO A 155 13.01 20.77 -5.52
C PRO A 155 14.11 19.73 -5.28
N GLU A 156 14.78 19.78 -4.13
CA GLU A 156 15.86 18.85 -3.77
C GLU A 156 15.30 17.45 -3.48
N LEU A 157 14.16 17.39 -2.78
CA LEU A 157 13.49 16.14 -2.48
C LEU A 157 12.68 15.64 -3.67
N PHE A 158 11.97 16.52 -4.35
CA PHE A 158 10.98 16.16 -5.38
C PHE A 158 11.17 16.98 -6.65
N PRO A 159 12.30 16.85 -7.36
CA PRO A 159 12.55 17.64 -8.57
C PRO A 159 11.46 17.44 -9.63
N TRP A 160 10.92 16.23 -9.73
CA TRP A 160 9.80 15.86 -10.60
C TRP A 160 8.50 16.62 -10.30
N PHE A 161 8.28 17.08 -9.06
CA PHE A 161 7.07 17.83 -8.70
C PHE A 161 7.04 19.19 -9.40
N TYR A 162 8.21 19.74 -9.74
CA TYR A 162 8.37 21.03 -10.40
C TYR A 162 8.52 20.89 -11.94
N ASP A 163 8.42 19.67 -12.47
CA ASP A 163 8.38 19.43 -13.91
C ASP A 163 6.94 19.49 -14.44
N LYS A 164 6.59 20.63 -15.03
CA LYS A 164 5.28 20.86 -15.64
C LYS A 164 4.97 19.88 -16.77
N ALA A 165 5.96 19.49 -17.58
CA ALA A 165 5.74 18.59 -18.71
C ALA A 165 5.41 17.18 -18.22
N GLN A 166 6.08 16.73 -17.15
CA GLN A 166 5.76 15.47 -16.49
C GLN A 166 4.33 15.46 -15.94
N TRP A 167 3.87 16.55 -15.32
CA TRP A 167 2.48 16.68 -14.88
C TRP A 167 1.47 16.64 -16.02
N ILE A 168 1.75 17.29 -17.16
CA ILE A 168 0.89 17.18 -18.34
C ILE A 168 0.79 15.72 -18.80
N LYS A 169 1.91 14.98 -18.85
CA LYS A 169 1.91 13.56 -19.20
C LYS A 169 1.05 12.73 -18.24
N TYR A 170 1.18 12.96 -16.93
CA TYR A 170 0.39 12.27 -15.91
C TYR A 170 -1.11 12.57 -16.03
N LEU A 171 -1.49 13.85 -16.15
CA LEU A 171 -2.89 14.23 -16.25
C LEU A 171 -3.53 13.79 -17.58
N ASP A 172 -2.79 13.81 -18.68
CA ASP A 172 -3.26 13.25 -19.96
C ASP A 172 -3.47 11.72 -19.84
N MET A 173 -2.61 11.00 -19.11
CA MET A 173 -2.80 9.57 -18.81
C MET A 173 -4.08 9.32 -18.00
N LEU A 174 -4.37 10.16 -16.99
CA LEU A 174 -5.64 10.04 -16.26
C LEU A 174 -6.86 10.24 -17.17
N VAL A 175 -6.82 11.23 -18.08
CA VAL A 175 -7.90 11.44 -19.07
C VAL A 175 -8.04 10.26 -20.01
N ASP A 176 -6.92 9.72 -20.51
CA ASP A 176 -6.91 8.55 -21.39
C ASP A 176 -7.60 7.34 -20.73
N ASN A 177 -7.49 7.23 -19.41
CA ASN A 177 -8.09 6.18 -18.60
C ASN A 177 -9.42 6.58 -17.92
N ARG A 178 -10.01 7.72 -18.32
CA ARG A 178 -11.28 8.29 -17.77
C ARG A 178 -11.28 8.44 -16.25
N MET A 179 -10.12 8.66 -15.65
CA MET A 179 -9.95 9.00 -14.24
C MET A 179 -10.24 10.49 -14.02
N ASN A 180 -10.94 10.81 -12.93
CA ASN A 180 -11.40 12.15 -12.58
C ASN A 180 -10.87 12.65 -11.22
N SER A 181 -9.90 11.96 -10.60
CA SER A 181 -9.28 12.42 -9.36
C SER A 181 -7.78 12.11 -9.29
N LEU A 182 -7.06 13.01 -8.61
CA LEU A 182 -5.63 12.89 -8.32
C LEU A 182 -5.41 13.20 -6.83
N TYR A 183 -4.67 12.33 -6.14
CA TYR A 183 -4.40 12.46 -4.72
C TYR A 183 -2.91 12.70 -4.47
N LEU A 184 -2.57 13.77 -3.74
CA LEU A 184 -1.20 14.03 -3.28
C LEU A 184 -1.07 13.62 -1.81
N TRP A 185 -0.24 12.63 -1.51
CA TRP A 185 -0.09 12.11 -0.15
C TRP A 185 1.16 12.66 0.53
N ASN A 186 0.98 13.31 1.69
CA ASN A 186 2.05 13.86 2.50
C ASN A 186 1.66 13.88 3.99
N GLY A 187 2.65 13.80 4.90
CA GLY A 187 2.41 13.89 6.34
C GLY A 187 1.75 15.21 6.76
N HIS A 188 2.44 16.33 6.48
CA HIS A 188 2.01 17.67 6.90
C HIS A 188 2.27 18.72 5.81
N PRO A 189 1.45 18.76 4.74
CA PRO A 189 1.73 19.57 3.56
C PRO A 189 1.61 21.07 3.82
N PHE A 190 0.82 21.47 4.81
CA PHE A 190 0.42 22.87 5.02
C PHE A 190 1.61 23.80 5.23
N ALA A 191 2.63 23.35 5.97
CA ALA A 191 3.80 24.17 6.28
C ALA A 191 4.72 24.44 5.07
N SER A 192 4.48 23.77 3.93
CA SER A 192 5.13 24.08 2.65
C SER A 192 4.27 24.95 1.71
N LEU A 193 3.00 25.20 2.07
CA LEU A 193 1.98 25.73 1.16
C LEU A 193 1.25 26.98 1.67
N VAL A 194 1.19 27.18 2.99
CA VAL A 194 0.55 28.36 3.60
C VAL A 194 1.47 29.05 4.61
N LYS A 195 1.27 30.36 4.76
CA LYS A 195 1.91 31.19 5.79
C LYS A 195 0.85 31.63 6.78
N LEU A 196 1.09 31.43 8.07
CA LEU A 196 0.18 31.83 9.13
C LEU A 196 0.71 33.08 9.81
N LYS A 197 -0.15 34.09 10.00
CA LYS A 197 0.24 35.35 10.68
C LYS A 197 0.68 35.13 12.12
N ASP A 198 0.01 34.22 12.81
CA ASP A 198 0.26 33.93 14.23
C ASP A 198 1.42 32.95 14.43
N TYR A 199 1.80 32.21 13.39
CA TYR A 199 2.87 31.21 13.39
C TYR A 199 3.80 31.40 12.19
N PRO A 200 4.41 32.59 12.01
CA PRO A 200 5.22 32.87 10.82
C PRO A 200 6.47 31.99 10.73
N PHE A 201 6.97 31.51 11.87
CA PHE A 201 8.11 30.60 11.98
C PHE A 201 7.78 29.16 11.60
N ALA A 202 6.51 28.78 11.40
CA ALA A 202 6.12 27.39 11.18
C ALA A 202 6.37 26.89 9.75
N VAL A 203 6.76 27.77 8.81
CA VAL A 203 7.01 27.42 7.40
C VAL A 203 8.27 26.55 7.30
N GLU A 204 8.22 25.46 6.53
CA GLU A 204 9.32 24.48 6.42
C GLU A 204 10.26 24.67 5.24
N VAL A 205 9.96 25.63 4.37
CA VAL A 205 10.69 25.88 3.13
C VAL A 205 11.07 27.35 3.03
N ASP A 206 12.15 27.65 2.32
CA ASP A 206 12.53 29.04 2.05
C ASP A 206 11.51 29.77 1.15
N ASP A 207 11.58 31.10 1.10
CA ASP A 207 10.65 31.92 0.34
C ASP A 207 10.65 31.61 -1.17
N ALA A 208 11.81 31.25 -1.73
CA ALA A 208 11.94 30.91 -3.14
C ALA A 208 11.20 29.60 -3.47
N THR A 209 11.35 28.60 -2.61
CA THR A 209 10.67 27.31 -2.70
C THR A 209 9.19 27.45 -2.44
N PHE A 210 8.78 28.24 -1.44
CA PHE A 210 7.38 28.55 -1.18
C PHE A 210 6.67 29.12 -2.42
N LYS A 211 7.31 30.08 -3.11
CA LYS A 211 6.79 30.66 -4.36
C LYS A 211 6.70 29.64 -5.49
N LYS A 212 7.68 28.73 -5.62
CA LYS A 212 7.59 27.62 -6.59
C LYS A 212 6.44 26.67 -6.27
N ASN A 213 6.18 26.41 -4.99
CA ASN A 213 5.06 25.57 -4.57
C ASN A 213 3.72 26.23 -4.93
N GLU A 214 3.59 27.55 -4.76
CA GLU A 214 2.43 28.31 -5.22
C GLU A 214 2.22 28.21 -6.73
N GLU A 215 3.29 28.37 -7.51
CA GLU A 215 3.26 28.24 -8.96
C GLU A 215 2.83 26.83 -9.39
N MET A 216 3.38 25.79 -8.77
CA MET A 216 3.06 24.41 -9.11
C MET A 216 1.65 24.01 -8.73
N PHE A 217 1.14 24.41 -7.56
CA PHE A 217 -0.26 24.15 -7.19
C PHE A 217 -1.25 24.89 -8.10
N SER A 218 -0.97 26.14 -8.45
CA SER A 218 -1.78 26.91 -9.41
C SER A 218 -1.79 26.24 -10.79
N PHE A 219 -0.61 25.86 -11.30
CA PHE A 219 -0.48 25.12 -12.54
C PHE A 219 -1.24 23.78 -12.51
N LEU A 220 -1.02 22.97 -11.47
CA LEU A 220 -1.60 21.63 -11.35
C LEU A 220 -3.13 21.69 -11.30
N THR A 221 -3.69 22.60 -10.50
CA THR A 221 -5.14 22.76 -10.38
C THR A 221 -5.78 23.28 -11.66
N HIS A 222 -5.14 24.22 -12.36
CA HIS A 222 -5.63 24.72 -13.65
C HIS A 222 -5.61 23.62 -14.74
N GLU A 223 -4.51 22.87 -14.82
CA GLU A 223 -4.36 21.79 -15.79
C GLU A 223 -5.27 20.60 -15.48
N ALA A 224 -5.53 20.31 -14.21
CA ALA A 224 -6.45 19.27 -13.78
C ALA A 224 -7.92 19.67 -14.03
N ASP A 225 -8.33 20.89 -13.73
CA ASP A 225 -9.73 21.31 -13.88
C ASP A 225 -10.20 21.29 -15.35
N LYS A 226 -9.39 21.78 -16.28
CA LYS A 226 -9.74 21.71 -17.71
C LYS A 226 -9.82 20.28 -18.25
N ARG A 227 -9.27 19.31 -17.52
CA ARG A 227 -9.35 17.86 -17.78
C ARG A 227 -10.48 17.17 -17.02
N GLY A 228 -11.21 17.88 -16.17
CA GLY A 228 -12.22 17.30 -15.30
C GLY A 228 -11.66 16.47 -14.15
N ILE A 229 -10.42 16.73 -13.72
CA ILE A 229 -9.73 16.01 -12.65
C ILE A 229 -9.79 16.82 -11.35
N PHE A 230 -10.30 16.21 -10.29
CA PHE A 230 -10.34 16.75 -8.93
C PHE A 230 -9.02 16.46 -8.20
N VAL A 231 -8.26 17.51 -7.89
CA VAL A 231 -7.02 17.40 -7.10
C VAL A 231 -7.36 17.38 -5.61
N ILE A 232 -6.80 16.44 -4.87
CA ILE A 232 -7.08 16.21 -3.46
C ILE A 232 -5.75 16.12 -2.69
N GLN A 233 -5.58 16.94 -1.66
CA GLN A 233 -4.44 16.87 -0.75
C GLN A 233 -4.79 15.96 0.42
N MET A 234 -4.02 14.89 0.59
CA MET A 234 -4.10 13.99 1.73
C MET A 234 -3.14 14.45 2.83
N PHE A 235 -3.55 14.34 4.10
CA PHE A 235 -2.71 14.65 5.25
C PHE A 235 -2.96 13.69 6.44
N TYR A 236 -1.92 13.48 7.25
CA TYR A 236 -1.94 12.65 8.46
C TYR A 236 -2.09 13.51 9.73
N ASN A 237 -2.44 12.89 10.85
CA ASN A 237 -2.68 13.60 12.12
C ASN A 237 -2.17 12.83 13.36
N ILE A 238 -1.76 13.49 14.44
CA ILE A 238 -1.43 14.93 14.53
C ILE A 238 0.06 15.14 14.27
N LEU A 239 0.37 15.70 13.10
CA LEU A 239 1.72 16.11 12.73
C LEU A 239 1.84 17.64 12.80
N LEU A 240 3.03 18.10 13.19
CA LEU A 240 3.42 19.50 13.25
C LEU A 240 4.64 19.72 12.37
N SER A 241 4.83 20.94 11.87
CA SER A 241 6.08 21.27 11.19
C SER A 241 7.26 21.25 12.16
N LYS A 242 8.43 20.89 11.67
CA LYS A 242 9.66 20.86 12.47
C LYS A 242 9.97 22.22 13.13
N PRO A 243 9.92 23.36 12.42
CA PRO A 243 10.14 24.67 13.04
C PRO A 243 9.12 25.04 14.11
N PHE A 244 7.83 24.66 13.93
CA PHE A 244 6.81 24.87 14.97
C PHE A 244 7.10 24.04 16.21
N ALA A 245 7.40 22.76 16.00
CA ALA A 245 7.71 21.83 17.07
C ALA A 245 8.95 22.29 17.88
N GLU A 246 10.03 22.67 17.19
CA GLU A 246 11.25 23.18 17.82
C GLU A 246 11.02 24.49 18.60
N HIS A 247 10.22 25.42 18.06
CA HIS A 247 9.90 26.67 18.73
C HIS A 247 9.22 26.45 20.09
N TYR A 248 8.35 25.45 20.19
CA TYR A 248 7.61 25.13 21.41
C TYR A 248 8.20 23.97 22.24
N GLY A 249 9.35 23.42 21.83
CA GLY A 249 9.97 22.27 22.51
C GLY A 249 9.14 20.99 22.45
N LEU A 250 8.39 20.79 21.36
CA LEU A 250 7.54 19.62 21.12
C LEU A 250 8.20 18.65 20.14
N LYS A 251 7.74 17.39 20.14
CA LYS A 251 7.94 16.48 18.99
C LYS A 251 7.05 16.91 17.83
N THR A 252 7.47 16.66 16.59
CA THR A 252 6.66 16.91 15.39
C THR A 252 5.40 16.03 15.40
N GLN A 253 5.56 14.76 15.77
CA GLN A 253 4.47 13.82 16.01
C GLN A 253 4.77 12.93 17.22
N ASP A 254 3.71 12.52 17.92
CA ASP A 254 3.76 11.65 19.09
C ASP A 254 2.35 11.08 19.29
N ARG A 255 2.18 9.77 19.06
CA ARG A 255 0.85 9.13 19.04
C ARG A 255 0.09 9.34 20.34
N HIS A 256 0.78 9.29 21.47
CA HIS A 256 0.16 9.34 22.79
C HIS A 256 0.08 10.77 23.36
N ARG A 257 0.44 11.80 22.57
CA ARG A 257 0.30 13.19 22.99
C ARG A 257 -1.17 13.62 22.93
N PRO A 258 -1.74 14.17 24.01
CA PRO A 258 -3.13 14.64 23.99
C PRO A 258 -3.31 15.85 23.08
N ILE A 259 -4.55 16.08 22.66
CA ILE A 259 -4.94 17.31 21.96
C ILE A 259 -4.71 18.51 22.88
N THR A 260 -4.03 19.54 22.39
CA THR A 260 -3.83 20.80 23.13
C THR A 260 -4.43 21.98 22.36
N PRO A 261 -4.86 23.05 23.06
CA PRO A 261 -5.35 24.26 22.39
C PRO A 261 -4.34 24.84 21.38
N LEU A 262 -3.05 24.76 21.69
CA LEU A 262 -1.98 25.27 20.82
C LEU A 262 -1.91 24.52 19.49
N ILE A 263 -1.87 23.18 19.52
CA ILE A 263 -1.76 22.38 18.29
C ILE A 263 -3.07 22.41 17.49
N SER A 264 -4.22 22.47 18.17
CA SER A 264 -5.53 22.64 17.53
C SER A 264 -5.61 23.98 16.78
N ASP A 265 -5.23 25.10 17.43
CA ASP A 265 -5.25 26.42 16.79
C ASP A 265 -4.33 26.49 15.56
N TYR A 266 -3.11 25.97 15.68
CA TYR A 266 -2.17 25.87 14.55
C TYR A 266 -2.77 25.10 13.38
N THR A 267 -3.25 23.87 13.60
CA THR A 267 -3.79 23.04 12.52
C THR A 267 -5.07 23.61 11.92
N ARG A 268 -5.99 24.14 12.75
CA ARG A 268 -7.22 24.80 12.28
C ARG A 268 -6.89 25.96 11.34
N LYS A 269 -5.93 26.82 11.71
CA LYS A 269 -5.49 27.95 10.89
C LYS A 269 -4.75 27.50 9.64
N SER A 270 -3.93 26.44 9.71
CA SER A 270 -3.30 25.81 8.54
C SER A 270 -4.34 25.34 7.52
N ILE A 271 -5.38 24.66 7.96
CA ILE A 271 -6.45 24.16 7.09
C ILE A 271 -7.26 25.32 6.51
N ALA A 272 -7.66 26.30 7.33
CA ALA A 272 -8.42 27.46 6.87
C ALA A 272 -7.67 28.24 5.78
N ALA A 273 -6.38 28.53 6.02
CA ALA A 273 -5.53 29.20 5.05
C ALA A 273 -5.33 28.39 3.77
N PHE A 274 -5.28 27.05 3.86
CA PHE A 274 -5.15 26.18 2.69
C PHE A 274 -6.41 26.21 1.83
N ILE A 275 -7.59 26.10 2.44
CA ILE A 275 -8.87 26.18 1.74
C ILE A 275 -9.05 27.54 1.06
N GLU A 276 -8.74 28.63 1.76
CA GLU A 276 -8.83 29.99 1.20
C GLU A 276 -7.89 30.17 0.00
N LYS A 277 -6.66 29.66 0.09
CA LYS A 277 -5.63 29.83 -0.93
C LYS A 277 -5.80 28.91 -2.14
N TYR A 278 -6.30 27.69 -1.94
CA TYR A 278 -6.44 26.66 -2.96
C TYR A 278 -7.89 26.13 -3.03
N PRO A 279 -8.87 26.96 -3.41
CA PRO A 279 -10.30 26.70 -3.20
C PRO A 279 -10.89 25.50 -3.96
N ASN A 280 -10.18 25.01 -4.97
CA ASN A 280 -10.60 23.87 -5.79
C ASN A 280 -9.90 22.55 -5.42
N VAL A 281 -9.02 22.57 -4.40
CA VAL A 281 -8.32 21.37 -3.92
C VAL A 281 -9.11 20.74 -2.78
N GLY A 282 -9.43 19.45 -2.92
CA GLY A 282 -10.08 18.67 -1.88
C GLY A 282 -9.14 18.30 -0.73
N LEU A 283 -9.70 17.82 0.37
CA LEU A 283 -8.95 17.29 1.51
C LEU A 283 -9.31 15.83 1.77
N LEU A 284 -8.30 15.00 1.96
CA LEU A 284 -8.41 13.63 2.46
C LEU A 284 -7.72 13.55 3.83
N ALA A 285 -8.51 13.44 4.90
CA ALA A 285 -8.00 13.36 6.26
C ALA A 285 -7.75 11.90 6.67
N CYS A 286 -6.59 11.63 7.24
CA CYS A 286 -6.33 10.44 8.04
C CYS A 286 -6.29 10.83 9.52
N LEU A 287 -7.18 10.27 10.33
CA LEU A 287 -7.19 10.48 11.78
C LEU A 287 -6.21 9.50 12.42
N GLY A 288 -4.92 9.74 12.15
CA GLY A 288 -3.83 8.86 12.47
C GLY A 288 -2.59 9.17 11.61
N GLU A 289 -1.46 8.54 11.83
CA GLU A 289 -1.23 7.46 12.81
C GLU A 289 -0.66 7.97 14.15
N ALA A 290 -0.60 9.29 14.33
CA ALA A 290 -0.14 9.94 15.55
C ALA A 290 -1.32 10.48 16.38
N MET A 291 -2.30 9.60 16.62
CA MET A 291 -3.51 9.83 17.43
C MET A 291 -3.66 8.70 18.46
N ASP A 292 -4.02 9.03 19.70
CA ASP A 292 -4.02 8.06 20.81
C ASP A 292 -5.30 7.20 20.83
N THR A 293 -6.48 7.84 20.81
CA THR A 293 -7.78 7.18 21.01
C THR A 293 -8.82 7.59 19.97
N TYR A 294 -9.86 6.77 19.80
CA TYR A 294 -10.97 7.09 18.89
C TYR A 294 -11.78 8.31 19.36
N GLU A 295 -11.84 8.58 20.66
CA GLU A 295 -12.42 9.81 21.21
C GLU A 295 -11.62 11.05 20.75
N ASP A 296 -10.28 10.96 20.76
CA ASP A 296 -9.42 12.03 20.24
C ASP A 296 -9.64 12.22 18.74
N ASP A 297 -9.84 11.15 17.96
CA ASP A 297 -10.15 11.24 16.53
C ASP A 297 -11.43 12.06 16.27
N VAL A 298 -12.49 11.75 17.02
CA VAL A 298 -13.77 12.47 16.96
C VAL A 298 -13.59 13.93 17.36
N GLU A 299 -12.90 14.20 18.47
CA GLU A 299 -12.64 15.57 18.91
C GLU A 299 -11.85 16.34 17.85
N TRP A 300 -10.76 15.77 17.34
CA TRP A 300 -9.89 16.42 16.37
C TRP A 300 -10.62 16.73 15.07
N PHE A 301 -11.37 15.77 14.53
CA PHE A 301 -12.09 15.97 13.28
C PHE A 301 -13.22 17.01 13.44
N THR A 302 -14.00 16.93 14.52
CA THR A 302 -15.18 17.77 14.72
C THR A 302 -14.89 19.15 15.31
N LYS A 303 -13.78 19.34 16.02
CA LYS A 303 -13.42 20.60 16.71
C LYS A 303 -12.23 21.32 16.10
N THR A 304 -11.38 20.63 15.33
CA THR A 304 -10.22 21.25 14.66
C THR A 304 -10.38 21.27 13.14
N ILE A 305 -10.54 20.10 12.51
CA ILE A 305 -10.51 19.96 11.04
C ILE A 305 -11.75 20.60 10.40
N ILE A 306 -12.96 20.15 10.74
CA ILE A 306 -14.20 20.68 10.15
C ILE A 306 -14.34 22.19 10.38
N PRO A 307 -14.10 22.73 11.59
CA PRO A 307 -14.10 24.18 11.79
C PRO A 307 -13.08 24.92 10.93
N GLY A 308 -11.86 24.38 10.77
CA GLY A 308 -10.86 24.97 9.87
C GLY A 308 -11.32 25.01 8.40
N VAL A 309 -11.96 23.94 7.92
CA VAL A 309 -12.55 23.90 6.58
C VAL A 309 -13.64 24.97 6.43
N LYS A 310 -14.56 25.05 7.40
CA LYS A 310 -15.65 26.04 7.40
C LYS A 310 -15.14 27.48 7.48
N ASP A 311 -14.09 27.74 8.24
CA ASP A 311 -13.48 29.07 8.32
C ASP A 311 -12.93 29.49 6.95
N GLY A 312 -12.23 28.60 6.25
CA GLY A 312 -11.74 28.85 4.88
C GLY A 312 -12.88 29.06 3.87
N LEU A 313 -13.93 28.22 3.89
CA LEU A 313 -15.11 28.39 3.02
C LEU A 313 -15.82 29.71 3.29
N LYS A 314 -15.97 30.10 4.57
CA LYS A 314 -16.56 31.37 4.98
C LYS A 314 -15.73 32.55 4.49
N ALA A 315 -14.39 32.48 4.57
CA ALA A 315 -13.51 33.53 4.04
C ALA A 315 -13.68 33.73 2.53
N LEU A 316 -13.94 32.64 1.79
CA LEU A 316 -14.25 32.67 0.35
C LEU A 316 -15.68 33.10 0.02
N GLY A 317 -16.56 33.25 1.01
CA GLY A 317 -17.99 33.48 0.80
C GLY A 317 -18.71 32.31 0.13
N ARG A 318 -18.14 31.09 0.18
CA ARG A 318 -18.77 29.88 -0.38
C ARG A 318 -19.86 29.36 0.55
N THR A 319 -21.01 29.07 -0.04
CA THR A 319 -22.18 28.50 0.65
C THR A 319 -22.42 27.04 0.29
N ASP A 320 -21.70 26.52 -0.71
CA ASP A 320 -21.69 25.11 -1.02
C ASP A 320 -20.73 24.34 -0.09
N GLU A 321 -21.06 23.09 0.22
CA GLU A 321 -20.20 22.19 0.98
C GLU A 321 -19.49 21.23 0.02
N PRO A 322 -18.25 21.52 -0.43
CA PRO A 322 -17.46 20.57 -1.23
C PRO A 322 -17.18 19.29 -0.44
N PRO A 323 -16.92 18.15 -1.08
CA PRO A 323 -16.69 16.91 -0.35
C PRO A 323 -15.43 16.98 0.52
N LEU A 324 -15.54 16.59 1.78
CA LEU A 324 -14.42 16.32 2.67
C LEU A 324 -14.29 14.80 2.84
N LEU A 325 -13.12 14.26 2.51
CA LEU A 325 -12.89 12.82 2.50
C LEU A 325 -12.23 12.38 3.81
N LEU A 326 -12.71 11.28 4.39
CA LEU A 326 -12.19 10.67 5.61
C LEU A 326 -11.73 9.24 5.35
N ARG A 327 -10.49 8.91 5.74
CA ARG A 327 -10.02 7.53 5.76
C ARG A 327 -10.54 6.80 6.99
N ALA A 328 -10.97 5.57 6.83
CA ALA A 328 -11.29 4.65 7.93
C ALA A 328 -10.04 3.93 8.50
N HIS A 329 -8.84 4.42 8.18
CA HIS A 329 -7.58 3.87 8.64
C HIS A 329 -7.27 4.36 10.05
N ASP A 330 -6.91 3.44 10.96
CA ASP A 330 -6.52 3.73 12.35
C ASP A 330 -7.59 4.45 13.21
N THR A 331 -8.87 4.39 12.81
CA THR A 331 -9.96 5.10 13.50
C THR A 331 -11.27 4.30 13.51
N ASP A 332 -12.15 4.55 14.49
CA ASP A 332 -13.56 4.15 14.40
C ASP A 332 -14.31 5.13 13.50
N CYS A 333 -14.28 4.85 12.20
CA CYS A 333 -14.88 5.73 11.20
C CYS A 333 -16.39 5.88 11.38
N LYS A 334 -17.09 4.89 11.96
CA LYS A 334 -18.52 5.03 12.24
C LYS A 334 -18.75 6.09 13.32
N MET A 335 -18.01 6.00 14.43
CA MET A 335 -18.09 6.96 15.52
C MET A 335 -17.79 8.40 15.03
N VAL A 336 -16.77 8.55 14.20
CA VAL A 336 -16.40 9.85 13.61
C VAL A 336 -17.50 10.37 12.69
N MET A 337 -18.03 9.54 11.78
CA MET A 337 -19.07 9.94 10.84
C MET A 337 -20.37 10.34 11.55
N ASP A 338 -20.80 9.59 12.56
CA ASP A 338 -22.00 9.90 13.35
C ASP A 338 -21.89 11.28 14.02
N ALA A 339 -20.69 11.66 14.49
CA ALA A 339 -20.42 12.97 15.10
C ALA A 339 -20.20 14.10 14.08
N ALA A 340 -19.67 13.78 12.89
CA ALA A 340 -19.27 14.75 11.88
C ALA A 340 -20.40 15.16 10.93
N LEU A 341 -21.29 14.23 10.56
CA LEU A 341 -22.40 14.49 9.61
C LEU A 341 -23.32 15.66 10.03
N PRO A 342 -23.68 15.85 11.32
CA PRO A 342 -24.42 17.03 11.76
C PRO A 342 -23.69 18.36 11.54
N LEU A 343 -22.35 18.31 11.47
CA LEU A 343 -21.50 19.47 11.29
C LEU A 343 -21.16 19.72 9.83
N TYR A 344 -21.00 18.69 9.01
CA TYR A 344 -20.64 18.81 7.59
C TYR A 344 -21.33 17.70 6.81
N ARG A 345 -22.20 18.04 5.85
CA ARG A 345 -23.11 17.05 5.23
C ARG A 345 -22.43 16.28 4.11
N ASN A 346 -21.51 16.90 3.40
CA ASN A 346 -20.85 16.29 2.24
C ASN A 346 -19.55 15.58 2.64
N LEU A 347 -19.69 14.44 3.33
CA LEU A 347 -18.56 13.61 3.77
C LEU A 347 -18.45 12.34 2.93
N TYR A 348 -17.26 12.07 2.42
CA TYR A 348 -16.93 10.84 1.70
C TYR A 348 -16.04 9.96 2.58
N THR A 349 -16.15 8.64 2.45
CA THR A 349 -15.32 7.69 3.20
C THR A 349 -14.37 6.95 2.28
N MET A 350 -13.21 6.55 2.79
CA MET A 350 -12.22 5.76 2.06
C MET A 350 -11.69 4.63 2.95
N HIS A 351 -11.68 3.39 2.45
CA HIS A 351 -11.11 2.25 3.17
C HIS A 351 -10.27 1.35 2.25
N LYS A 352 -9.32 0.62 2.84
CA LYS A 352 -8.36 -0.22 2.11
C LYS A 352 -9.06 -1.47 1.58
N TYR A 353 -8.99 -1.75 0.27
CA TYR A 353 -9.69 -2.90 -0.35
C TYR A 353 -9.26 -4.25 0.23
N ASN A 354 -7.95 -4.52 0.30
CA ASN A 354 -7.38 -5.75 0.84
C ASN A 354 -6.23 -5.42 1.82
N GLY A 355 -6.40 -4.37 2.62
CA GLY A 355 -5.30 -3.81 3.38
C GLY A 355 -4.27 -3.09 2.48
N GLU A 356 -2.98 -3.27 2.73
CA GLU A 356 -1.85 -2.67 1.99
C GLU A 356 -1.31 -3.56 0.86
N SER A 357 -2.12 -4.51 0.42
CA SER A 357 -1.80 -5.49 -0.61
C SER A 357 -2.98 -5.69 -1.58
N LEU A 358 -2.76 -6.50 -2.61
CA LEU A 358 -3.83 -7.02 -3.47
C LEU A 358 -3.87 -8.55 -3.36
N THR A 359 -4.93 -9.09 -2.78
CA THR A 359 -4.97 -10.50 -2.33
C THR A 359 -6.11 -11.30 -2.94
N THR A 360 -7.24 -10.66 -3.25
CA THR A 360 -8.42 -11.40 -3.67
C THR A 360 -9.40 -10.58 -4.52
N TYR A 361 -10.21 -11.29 -5.30
CA TYR A 361 -11.47 -10.81 -5.87
C TYR A 361 -12.70 -11.47 -5.20
N GLU A 362 -12.48 -12.15 -4.08
CA GLU A 362 -13.49 -12.78 -3.23
C GLU A 362 -13.28 -12.32 -1.77
N PRO A 363 -13.35 -11.01 -1.48
CA PRO A 363 -13.24 -10.51 -0.11
C PRO A 363 -14.47 -10.92 0.71
N ARG A 364 -14.30 -10.98 2.04
CA ARG A 364 -15.39 -11.37 2.97
C ARG A 364 -15.10 -10.87 4.39
N GLY A 365 -15.83 -11.42 5.37
CA GLY A 365 -15.47 -11.33 6.77
C GLY A 365 -15.62 -9.94 7.39
N PRO A 366 -14.92 -9.67 8.51
CA PRO A 366 -15.08 -8.43 9.26
C PRO A 366 -14.68 -7.18 8.47
N TRP A 367 -13.68 -7.24 7.57
CA TRP A 367 -13.31 -6.04 6.80
C TRP A 367 -14.32 -5.71 5.71
N ALA A 368 -14.92 -6.71 5.06
CA ALA A 368 -16.06 -6.47 4.16
C ALA A 368 -17.23 -5.83 4.92
N LYS A 369 -17.47 -6.22 6.18
CA LYS A 369 -18.49 -5.59 7.02
C LYS A 369 -18.21 -4.11 7.25
N ILE A 370 -16.96 -3.73 7.54
CA ILE A 370 -16.55 -2.31 7.65
C ILE A 370 -16.90 -1.54 6.37
N HIS A 371 -16.54 -2.08 5.21
CA HIS A 371 -16.89 -1.47 3.92
C HIS A 371 -18.40 -1.28 3.75
N THR A 372 -19.20 -2.32 4.00
CA THR A 372 -20.66 -2.23 3.85
C THR A 372 -21.29 -1.23 4.83
N ASP A 373 -20.77 -1.12 6.05
CA ASP A 373 -21.24 -0.15 7.04
C ASP A 373 -20.95 1.28 6.57
N LEU A 374 -19.76 1.54 6.04
CA LEU A 374 -19.40 2.85 5.48
C LEU A 374 -20.17 3.20 4.21
N ALA A 375 -20.39 2.23 3.33
CA ALA A 375 -21.22 2.41 2.14
C ALA A 375 -22.70 2.68 2.48
N SER A 376 -23.21 2.09 3.57
CA SER A 376 -24.60 2.27 4.02
C SER A 376 -24.95 3.69 4.47
N LEU A 377 -23.94 4.55 4.69
CA LEU A 377 -24.14 5.97 5.02
C LEU A 377 -24.78 6.77 3.87
N GLY A 378 -24.91 6.20 2.67
CA GLY A 378 -25.60 6.82 1.55
C GLY A 378 -24.80 7.93 0.84
N SER A 379 -23.49 7.95 1.03
CA SER A 379 -22.54 8.88 0.39
C SER A 379 -21.57 8.14 -0.55
N THR A 380 -20.53 8.82 -1.01
CA THR A 380 -19.45 8.18 -1.78
C THR A 380 -18.54 7.39 -0.83
N HIS A 381 -18.42 6.08 -1.09
CA HIS A 381 -17.46 5.19 -0.42
C HIS A 381 -16.39 4.74 -1.42
N ILE A 382 -15.14 5.07 -1.10
CA ILE A 382 -13.98 4.94 -1.99
C ILE A 382 -13.15 3.72 -1.59
N GLU A 383 -12.96 2.81 -2.54
CA GLU A 383 -12.04 1.68 -2.43
C GLU A 383 -10.61 2.15 -2.65
N ASN A 384 -9.74 1.85 -1.70
CA ASN A 384 -8.32 2.20 -1.78
C ASN A 384 -7.50 0.93 -2.02
N VAL A 385 -7.06 0.73 -3.26
CA VAL A 385 -6.08 -0.28 -3.64
C VAL A 385 -4.70 0.24 -3.24
N HIS A 386 -4.27 -0.14 -2.04
CA HIS A 386 -3.30 0.63 -1.25
C HIS A 386 -1.93 -0.04 -1.20
N VAL A 387 -0.86 0.72 -1.46
CA VAL A 387 0.58 0.36 -1.33
C VAL A 387 1.08 -0.81 -2.18
N LEU A 388 0.38 -1.94 -2.20
CA LEU A 388 0.68 -3.15 -2.99
C LEU A 388 1.97 -3.85 -2.54
N ALA A 389 2.14 -3.98 -1.22
CA ALA A 389 3.33 -4.56 -0.60
C ALA A 389 3.71 -5.95 -1.14
N ASN A 390 2.72 -6.77 -1.48
CA ASN A 390 2.95 -8.10 -2.02
C ASN A 390 3.35 -8.15 -3.50
N LEU A 391 3.15 -7.06 -4.24
CA LEU A 391 3.47 -6.98 -5.67
C LEU A 391 4.86 -6.34 -5.94
N GLU A 392 5.46 -5.68 -4.94
CA GLU A 392 6.75 -5.01 -5.15
C GLU A 392 7.91 -6.01 -5.37
N PRO A 393 8.71 -5.90 -6.46
CA PRO A 393 8.72 -4.80 -7.45
C PRO A 393 8.29 -5.17 -8.88
N PHE A 394 7.97 -6.44 -9.14
CA PHE A 394 7.77 -6.98 -10.48
C PHE A 394 6.51 -6.41 -11.14
N ARG A 395 6.48 -6.36 -12.48
CA ARG A 395 5.29 -5.92 -13.23
C ARG A 395 4.07 -6.77 -12.88
N TRP A 396 2.93 -6.12 -12.68
CA TRP A 396 1.64 -6.77 -12.44
C TRP A 396 0.53 -5.94 -13.09
N SER A 397 -0.31 -6.55 -13.93
CA SER A 397 -1.46 -5.87 -14.53
C SER A 397 -2.50 -6.83 -15.12
N SER A 398 -2.93 -7.84 -14.34
CA SER A 398 -3.90 -8.85 -14.77
C SER A 398 -5.30 -8.25 -15.03
N PRO A 399 -5.79 -8.15 -16.28
CA PRO A 399 -7.11 -7.56 -16.53
C PRO A 399 -8.25 -8.38 -15.93
N ASP A 400 -8.14 -9.71 -15.94
CA ASP A 400 -9.14 -10.60 -15.34
C ASP A 400 -9.27 -10.39 -13.83
N PHE A 401 -8.13 -10.33 -13.12
CA PHE A 401 -8.12 -10.10 -11.68
C PHE A 401 -8.74 -8.73 -11.35
N VAL A 402 -8.33 -7.67 -12.05
CA VAL A 402 -8.85 -6.32 -11.80
C VAL A 402 -10.35 -6.23 -12.08
N GLN A 403 -10.83 -6.85 -13.16
CA GLN A 403 -12.27 -6.88 -13.46
C GLN A 403 -13.07 -7.54 -12.34
N LYS A 404 -12.65 -8.73 -11.89
CA LYS A 404 -13.31 -9.45 -10.80
C LYS A 404 -13.22 -8.68 -9.48
N ALA A 405 -12.08 -8.06 -9.19
CA ALA A 405 -11.91 -7.23 -7.98
C ALA A 405 -12.85 -6.02 -8.00
N THR A 406 -13.00 -5.33 -9.14
CA THR A 406 -13.94 -4.20 -9.25
C THR A 406 -15.40 -4.65 -9.12
N GLN A 407 -15.73 -5.84 -9.63
CA GLN A 407 -17.05 -6.44 -9.37
C GLN A 407 -17.26 -6.74 -7.88
N ALA A 408 -16.25 -7.23 -7.16
CA ALA A 408 -16.33 -7.46 -5.73
C ALA A 408 -16.46 -6.16 -4.92
N MET A 409 -15.76 -5.09 -5.32
CA MET A 409 -15.92 -3.76 -4.74
C MET A 409 -17.38 -3.30 -4.78
N HIS A 410 -18.08 -3.55 -5.89
CA HIS A 410 -19.51 -3.25 -5.99
C HIS A 410 -20.39 -4.25 -5.23
N ASN A 411 -20.18 -5.55 -5.42
CA ASN A 411 -21.12 -6.59 -5.00
C ASN A 411 -20.96 -7.03 -3.54
N VAL A 412 -19.77 -6.87 -2.97
CA VAL A 412 -19.44 -7.29 -1.60
C VAL A 412 -19.26 -6.07 -0.71
N HIS A 413 -18.46 -5.10 -1.15
CA HIS A 413 -18.13 -3.91 -0.35
C HIS A 413 -19.11 -2.75 -0.54
N HIS A 414 -19.96 -2.81 -1.57
CA HIS A 414 -20.93 -1.77 -1.93
C HIS A 414 -20.30 -0.39 -2.21
N ALA A 415 -19.04 -0.36 -2.62
CA ALA A 415 -18.34 0.85 -2.97
C ALA A 415 -18.79 1.40 -4.33
N ASN A 416 -18.63 2.71 -4.50
CA ASN A 416 -19.01 3.42 -5.73
C ASN A 416 -17.90 4.38 -6.21
N ALA A 417 -16.68 4.25 -5.69
CA ALA A 417 -15.53 5.04 -6.08
C ALA A 417 -14.23 4.25 -5.89
N LEU A 418 -13.18 4.66 -6.60
CA LEU A 418 -11.88 3.99 -6.63
C LEU A 418 -10.72 4.99 -6.49
N HIS A 419 -9.77 4.60 -5.64
CA HIS A 419 -8.46 5.20 -5.45
C HIS A 419 -7.41 4.09 -5.61
N ILE A 420 -6.45 4.25 -6.53
CA ILE A 420 -5.36 3.30 -6.71
C ILE A 420 -4.00 3.92 -6.37
N TYR A 421 -3.14 3.11 -5.75
CA TYR A 421 -1.71 3.40 -5.66
C TYR A 421 -1.01 3.09 -6.98
N PRO A 422 0.22 3.60 -7.21
CA PRO A 422 1.09 3.06 -8.23
C PRO A 422 1.31 1.55 -8.01
N GLN A 423 1.45 0.78 -9.09
CA GLN A 423 1.51 -0.69 -9.03
C GLN A 423 2.60 -1.21 -8.08
N ALA A 424 3.75 -0.55 -8.06
CA ALA A 424 4.84 -0.75 -7.12
C ALA A 424 5.66 0.55 -7.01
N SER A 425 6.61 0.60 -6.08
CA SER A 425 7.54 1.73 -5.91
C SER A 425 6.87 3.04 -5.51
N TYR A 426 5.78 2.99 -4.73
CA TYR A 426 5.07 4.20 -4.25
C TYR A 426 6.03 5.20 -3.58
N TRP A 427 6.94 4.71 -2.74
CA TRP A 427 7.86 5.53 -1.96
C TRP A 427 8.99 6.15 -2.80
N ASP A 428 9.19 5.73 -4.06
CA ASP A 428 10.28 6.17 -4.95
C ASP A 428 9.77 6.80 -6.26
N TRP A 429 8.58 7.40 -6.23
CA TRP A 429 8.01 8.12 -7.36
C TRP A 429 9.02 9.16 -7.91
N PRO A 430 9.20 9.25 -9.25
CA PRO A 430 8.38 8.69 -10.33
C PRO A 430 8.92 7.40 -10.96
N TYR A 431 9.85 6.73 -10.31
CA TYR A 431 10.63 5.66 -10.93
C TYR A 431 10.25 4.28 -10.40
N SER A 432 10.38 3.26 -11.23
CA SER A 432 10.29 1.87 -10.80
C SER A 432 11.61 1.39 -10.17
N ALA A 433 11.59 0.19 -9.61
CA ALA A 433 12.78 -0.46 -9.07
C ALA A 433 13.68 -1.11 -10.15
N ASP A 434 13.30 -1.05 -11.43
CA ASP A 434 14.10 -1.62 -12.53
C ASP A 434 15.48 -0.96 -12.60
N LYS A 435 16.51 -1.80 -12.80
CA LYS A 435 17.90 -1.40 -13.03
C LYS A 435 18.18 -1.48 -14.52
N LEU A 436 18.27 -0.32 -15.18
CA LEU A 436 18.60 -0.25 -16.61
C LEU A 436 20.11 -0.25 -16.83
N ALA A 437 20.55 -0.88 -17.93
CA ALA A 437 21.97 -1.05 -18.25
C ALA A 437 22.73 0.27 -18.47
N ASP A 438 22.04 1.35 -18.84
CA ASP A 438 22.60 2.68 -19.04
C ASP A 438 22.58 3.56 -17.77
N GLY A 439 22.16 3.00 -16.64
CA GLY A 439 22.04 3.70 -15.36
C GLY A 439 20.84 4.65 -15.27
N LYS A 440 20.00 4.74 -16.31
CA LYS A 440 18.74 5.48 -16.22
C LYS A 440 17.75 4.75 -15.33
N ARG A 441 16.78 5.51 -14.83
CA ARG A 441 15.63 5.00 -14.08
C ARG A 441 14.45 4.86 -15.03
N GLU A 442 13.75 3.73 -14.94
CA GLU A 442 12.51 3.52 -15.69
C GLU A 442 11.34 4.26 -15.04
N ASN A 443 10.55 5.00 -15.82
CA ASN A 443 9.41 5.76 -15.29
C ASN A 443 8.21 4.82 -15.04
N GLN A 444 7.55 4.97 -13.89
CA GLN A 444 6.35 4.19 -13.57
C GLN A 444 5.23 4.38 -14.60
N LEU A 445 5.09 5.58 -15.18
CA LEU A 445 4.06 5.83 -16.21
C LEU A 445 4.30 5.08 -17.52
N ASP A 446 5.57 4.80 -17.84
CA ASP A 446 5.93 4.07 -19.06
C ASP A 446 5.81 2.56 -18.84
N ARG A 447 6.20 2.10 -17.64
CA ARG A 447 6.14 0.69 -17.22
C ARG A 447 4.72 0.21 -16.91
N ASP A 448 4.01 0.95 -16.07
CA ASP A 448 2.75 0.52 -15.44
C ASP A 448 1.51 1.08 -16.17
N TRP A 449 1.63 1.46 -17.44
CA TRP A 449 0.51 2.01 -18.22
C TRP A 449 -0.72 1.10 -18.21
N MET A 450 -0.52 -0.22 -18.27
CA MET A 450 -1.60 -1.22 -18.28
C MET A 450 -2.30 -1.33 -16.92
N TRP A 451 -1.60 -1.06 -15.82
CA TRP A 451 -2.20 -0.97 -14.48
C TRP A 451 -3.22 0.17 -14.41
N TYR A 452 -2.84 1.39 -14.80
CA TYR A 452 -3.76 2.52 -14.79
C TYR A 452 -4.94 2.31 -15.74
N GLN A 453 -4.69 1.72 -16.91
CA GLN A 453 -5.73 1.49 -17.91
C GLN A 453 -6.72 0.40 -17.49
N THR A 454 -6.26 -0.71 -16.89
CA THR A 454 -7.15 -1.78 -16.40
C THR A 454 -8.09 -1.26 -15.33
N TRP A 455 -7.58 -0.59 -14.30
CA TRP A 455 -8.41 0.00 -13.25
C TRP A 455 -9.35 1.09 -13.76
N GLY A 456 -8.89 2.00 -14.62
CA GLY A 456 -9.75 3.02 -15.22
C GLY A 456 -10.89 2.42 -16.05
N ARG A 457 -10.61 1.37 -16.83
CA ARG A 457 -11.58 0.69 -17.68
C ARG A 457 -12.69 0.01 -16.87
N TYR A 458 -12.33 -0.69 -15.79
CA TYR A 458 -13.30 -1.44 -15.00
C TYR A 458 -14.00 -0.58 -13.96
N ALA A 459 -13.37 0.48 -13.44
CA ALA A 459 -14.07 1.49 -12.64
C ALA A 459 -15.10 2.29 -13.46
N TRP A 460 -14.88 2.43 -14.77
CA TRP A 460 -15.88 2.96 -15.70
C TRP A 460 -17.06 2.00 -15.86
N ASN A 461 -16.77 0.72 -16.18
CA ASN A 461 -17.76 -0.34 -16.29
C ASN A 461 -17.09 -1.71 -16.09
N CYS A 462 -17.48 -2.42 -15.03
CA CYS A 462 -16.92 -3.73 -14.68
C CYS A 462 -17.72 -4.91 -15.28
N HIS A 463 -18.91 -4.66 -15.83
CA HIS A 463 -19.82 -5.65 -16.43
C HIS A 463 -19.58 -5.85 -17.93
N ARG A 464 -18.31 -5.91 -18.33
CA ARG A 464 -17.89 -6.17 -19.72
C ARG A 464 -17.80 -7.67 -20.00
N ASN A 465 -18.19 -8.10 -21.20
CA ASN A 465 -18.08 -9.51 -21.58
C ASN A 465 -16.60 -9.93 -21.63
N ARG A 466 -16.27 -11.04 -20.97
CA ARG A 466 -14.88 -11.51 -20.85
C ARG A 466 -14.20 -11.77 -22.20
N GLN A 467 -14.92 -12.30 -23.19
CA GLN A 467 -14.35 -12.60 -24.50
C GLN A 467 -14.02 -11.31 -25.27
N ASP A 468 -14.86 -10.29 -25.14
CA ASP A 468 -14.62 -8.96 -25.72
C ASP A 468 -13.44 -8.26 -25.04
N GLU A 469 -13.28 -8.43 -23.72
CA GLU A 469 -12.13 -7.92 -22.99
C GLU A 469 -10.83 -8.59 -23.43
N ILE A 470 -10.84 -9.91 -23.66
CA ILE A 470 -9.69 -10.62 -24.22
C ILE A 470 -9.28 -10.00 -25.56
N VAL A 471 -10.23 -9.80 -26.48
CA VAL A 471 -9.97 -9.19 -27.79
C VAL A 471 -9.46 -7.76 -27.65
N TYR A 472 -10.03 -6.98 -26.73
CA TYR A 472 -9.61 -5.61 -26.46
C TYR A 472 -8.15 -5.53 -25.99
N TRP A 473 -7.79 -6.32 -24.97
CA TRP A 473 -6.44 -6.31 -24.41
C TRP A 473 -5.40 -6.89 -25.38
N ASP A 474 -5.74 -7.98 -26.08
CA ASP A 474 -4.86 -8.58 -27.08
C ASP A 474 -4.57 -7.57 -28.20
N GLY A 475 -5.59 -6.86 -28.70
CA GLY A 475 -5.40 -5.82 -29.74
C GLY A 475 -4.55 -4.63 -29.27
N ILE A 476 -4.62 -4.25 -28.00
CA ILE A 476 -3.77 -3.19 -27.43
C ILE A 476 -2.32 -3.64 -27.37
N LEU A 477 -2.09 -4.85 -26.86
CA LEU A 477 -0.76 -5.43 -26.71
C LEU A 477 -0.12 -5.69 -28.08
N ASP A 478 -0.90 -6.16 -29.05
CA ASP A 478 -0.47 -6.28 -30.45
C ASP A 478 0.00 -4.95 -31.04
N THR A 479 -0.73 -3.88 -30.74
CA THR A 479 -0.35 -2.54 -31.20
C THR A 479 0.98 -2.08 -30.57
N LYS A 480 1.24 -2.44 -29.31
CA LYS A 480 2.43 -2.00 -28.57
C LYS A 480 3.67 -2.82 -28.93
N TYR A 481 3.56 -4.15 -29.02
CA TYR A 481 4.71 -5.05 -29.15
C TYR A 481 4.85 -5.69 -30.54
N GLY A 482 3.81 -5.66 -31.37
CA GLY A 482 3.76 -6.29 -32.69
C GLY A 482 2.57 -7.24 -32.84
N ALA A 483 2.09 -7.43 -34.06
CA ALA A 483 0.90 -8.27 -34.32
C ALA A 483 1.08 -9.71 -33.81
N ASN A 484 0.00 -10.30 -33.29
CA ASN A 484 -0.06 -11.67 -32.74
C ASN A 484 0.77 -11.90 -31.46
N THR A 485 1.13 -10.85 -30.73
CA THR A 485 1.82 -10.94 -29.43
C THR A 485 0.86 -10.85 -28.24
N GLY A 486 -0.33 -10.28 -28.44
CA GLY A 486 -1.25 -9.88 -27.40
C GLY A 486 -1.75 -11.01 -26.51
N ASP A 487 -2.19 -12.12 -27.10
CA ASP A 487 -2.69 -13.28 -26.35
C ASP A 487 -1.63 -13.85 -25.39
N GLY A 488 -0.39 -14.00 -25.87
CA GLY A 488 0.72 -14.51 -25.07
C GLY A 488 1.09 -13.57 -23.91
N ILE A 489 1.16 -12.25 -24.18
CA ILE A 489 1.48 -11.25 -23.16
C ILE A 489 0.34 -11.14 -22.13
N ARG A 490 -0.93 -11.10 -22.56
CA ARG A 490 -2.08 -11.06 -21.65
C ARG A 490 -2.11 -12.30 -20.76
N LYS A 491 -1.97 -13.50 -21.33
CA LYS A 491 -1.93 -14.75 -20.56
C LYS A 491 -0.79 -14.74 -19.55
N ALA A 492 0.38 -14.24 -19.92
CA ALA A 492 1.50 -14.11 -19.00
C ALA A 492 1.15 -13.22 -17.79
N TYR A 493 0.52 -12.07 -18.01
CA TYR A 493 0.04 -11.20 -16.92
C TYR A 493 -1.09 -11.83 -16.08
N GLU A 494 -2.04 -12.52 -16.71
CA GLU A 494 -3.16 -13.12 -15.99
C GLU A 494 -2.74 -14.31 -15.13
N GLU A 495 -1.83 -15.15 -15.63
CA GLU A 495 -1.30 -16.30 -14.88
C GLU A 495 -0.34 -15.85 -13.78
N SER A 496 0.66 -15.02 -14.10
CA SER A 496 1.58 -14.49 -13.07
C SER A 496 0.87 -13.63 -12.02
N GLY A 497 -0.21 -12.95 -12.44
CA GLY A 497 -1.00 -12.07 -11.60
C GLY A 497 -1.68 -12.76 -10.42
N GLU A 498 -1.83 -14.09 -10.45
CA GLU A 498 -2.42 -14.89 -9.37
C GLU A 498 -1.39 -15.34 -8.32
N ILE A 499 -0.08 -15.29 -8.60
CA ILE A 499 0.96 -15.87 -7.74
C ILE A 499 1.07 -15.10 -6.41
N ALA A 500 1.35 -13.80 -6.45
CA ALA A 500 1.53 -13.00 -5.24
C ALA A 500 0.24 -12.86 -4.40
N PRO A 501 -0.96 -12.65 -4.99
CA PRO A 501 -2.21 -12.63 -4.23
C PRO A 501 -2.48 -13.95 -3.47
N LYS A 502 -2.36 -15.10 -4.15
CA LYS A 502 -2.58 -16.42 -3.55
C LYS A 502 -1.57 -16.74 -2.45
N LEU A 503 -0.28 -16.51 -2.71
CA LEU A 503 0.75 -16.80 -1.73
C LEU A 503 0.64 -15.91 -0.49
N LEU A 504 0.29 -14.62 -0.65
CA LEU A 504 0.11 -13.76 0.52
C LEU A 504 -1.09 -14.19 1.37
N ARG A 505 -2.28 -14.37 0.78
CA ARG A 505 -3.48 -14.68 1.58
C ARG A 505 -3.38 -16.04 2.30
N ARG A 506 -2.59 -16.96 1.75
CA ARG A 506 -2.49 -18.31 2.30
C ARG A 506 -1.36 -18.50 3.32
N PHE A 507 -0.26 -17.75 3.17
CA PHE A 507 0.97 -17.92 3.97
C PHE A 507 1.49 -16.65 4.62
N GLY A 508 0.99 -15.48 4.24
CA GLY A 508 1.45 -14.19 4.73
C GLY A 508 1.29 -14.03 6.24
N ILE A 509 2.16 -13.20 6.82
CA ILE A 509 2.02 -12.75 8.21
C ILE A 509 1.05 -11.56 8.28
N THR A 510 1.12 -10.67 7.28
CA THR A 510 0.29 -9.48 7.20
C THR A 510 0.11 -9.05 5.75
N GLU A 511 -0.97 -8.32 5.48
CA GLU A 511 -1.16 -7.59 4.22
C GLU A 511 -0.39 -6.26 4.16
N GLY A 512 0.10 -5.80 5.33
CA GLY A 512 0.86 -4.57 5.49
C GLY A 512 2.24 -4.59 4.85
N ASN A 513 2.76 -3.42 4.46
CA ASN A 513 4.14 -3.25 3.96
C ASN A 513 5.23 -3.55 5.00
N ARG A 514 4.85 -3.87 6.24
CA ARG A 514 5.67 -4.61 7.20
C ARG A 514 6.22 -5.91 6.58
N GLN A 515 5.52 -6.51 5.62
CA GLN A 515 5.97 -7.66 4.84
C GLN A 515 6.29 -7.31 3.38
N THR A 516 7.45 -7.80 2.91
CA THR A 516 7.82 -7.82 1.49
C THR A 516 7.76 -9.26 0.98
N LEU A 517 6.61 -9.68 0.44
CA LEU A 517 6.38 -11.08 0.06
C LEU A 517 7.44 -11.62 -0.91
N LEU A 518 7.78 -10.85 -1.94
CA LEU A 518 8.62 -11.31 -3.06
C LEU A 518 10.11 -11.47 -2.68
N LEU A 519 10.52 -11.07 -1.47
CA LEU A 519 11.83 -11.46 -0.90
C LEU A 519 11.82 -12.85 -0.26
N GLY A 520 10.66 -13.51 -0.21
CA GLY A 520 10.46 -14.83 0.38
C GLY A 520 10.13 -14.78 1.86
N MET A 521 10.05 -15.97 2.47
CA MET A 521 9.81 -16.17 3.90
C MET A 521 10.83 -17.15 4.47
N LYS A 522 11.14 -17.00 5.76
CA LYS A 522 11.91 -17.97 6.55
C LYS A 522 11.02 -19.16 6.93
N MET A 523 11.62 -20.34 7.07
CA MET A 523 10.95 -21.54 7.59
C MET A 523 10.27 -21.28 8.93
N ALA A 524 10.92 -20.54 9.84
CA ALA A 524 10.35 -20.14 11.12
C ALA A 524 9.00 -19.41 10.99
N GLN A 525 8.82 -18.61 9.91
CA GLN A 525 7.58 -17.89 9.65
C GLN A 525 6.47 -18.80 9.11
N LEU A 526 6.81 -19.92 8.47
CA LEU A 526 5.84 -20.90 7.97
C LEU A 526 5.39 -21.87 9.08
N VAL A 527 6.30 -22.29 9.96
CA VAL A 527 6.01 -23.28 11.01
C VAL A 527 5.55 -22.66 12.34
N ASN A 528 5.79 -21.36 12.53
CA ASN A 528 5.37 -20.61 13.71
C ASN A 528 4.94 -19.17 13.34
N PRO A 529 3.91 -19.00 12.49
CA PRO A 529 3.52 -17.69 11.96
C PRO A 529 3.04 -16.73 13.07
N TYR A 530 2.36 -17.22 14.11
CA TYR A 530 1.84 -16.38 15.19
C TYR A 530 2.94 -15.65 16.00
N LYS A 531 4.17 -16.18 16.04
CA LYS A 531 5.34 -15.49 16.64
C LYS A 531 5.63 -14.14 15.97
N TYR A 532 5.30 -14.02 14.69
CA TYR A 532 5.55 -12.83 13.88
C TYR A 532 4.36 -11.86 13.83
N THR A 533 3.36 -12.08 14.69
CA THR A 533 2.13 -11.27 14.81
C THR A 533 1.32 -11.27 13.52
N ILE A 534 0.40 -12.24 13.38
CA ILE A 534 -0.59 -12.22 12.31
C ILE A 534 -1.58 -11.08 12.57
N TYR A 535 -1.81 -10.21 11.58
CA TYR A 535 -2.69 -9.08 11.76
C TYR A 535 -4.17 -9.52 11.87
N PRO A 536 -4.94 -9.07 12.88
CA PRO A 536 -6.32 -9.51 13.08
C PRO A 536 -7.24 -9.17 11.89
N GLY A 537 -8.08 -10.12 11.48
CA GLY A 537 -9.03 -9.95 10.38
C GLY A 537 -8.45 -10.24 9.00
N PHE A 538 -7.12 -10.37 8.86
CA PHE A 538 -6.46 -10.61 7.58
C PHE A 538 -6.91 -11.93 6.94
N TYR A 539 -6.73 -13.07 7.61
CA TYR A 539 -7.10 -14.39 7.07
C TYR A 539 -8.63 -14.57 6.99
N GLU A 540 -9.39 -13.81 7.78
CA GLU A 540 -10.84 -13.83 7.80
C GLU A 540 -11.45 -13.01 6.65
N SER A 541 -10.69 -12.10 6.03
CA SER A 541 -11.25 -11.13 5.07
C SER A 541 -10.58 -11.11 3.69
N CYS A 542 -9.28 -11.42 3.59
CA CYS A 542 -8.49 -11.24 2.37
C CYS A 542 -8.50 -12.41 1.38
N GLY A 543 -9.59 -13.17 1.31
CA GLY A 543 -9.80 -14.21 0.32
C GLY A 543 -10.76 -15.30 0.77
N PRO A 544 -10.85 -16.41 0.02
CA PRO A 544 -11.64 -17.56 0.41
C PRO A 544 -11.31 -18.03 1.84
N GLU A 545 -12.28 -18.69 2.49
CA GLU A 545 -11.97 -19.42 3.73
C GLU A 545 -10.93 -20.51 3.44
N GLY A 546 -10.05 -20.80 4.39
CA GLY A 546 -9.16 -21.95 4.29
C GLY A 546 -8.10 -21.99 5.39
N GLU A 547 -7.18 -22.94 5.27
CA GLU A 547 -6.29 -23.35 6.37
C GLU A 547 -4.84 -22.89 6.17
N LYS A 548 -4.23 -22.31 7.21
CA LYS A 548 -2.78 -22.08 7.27
C LYS A 548 -2.07 -23.44 7.26
N LEU A 549 -0.79 -23.46 6.87
CA LEU A 549 -0.01 -24.71 6.88
C LEU A 549 -0.01 -25.42 8.25
N ILE A 550 0.07 -24.66 9.34
CA ILE A 550 0.04 -25.20 10.70
C ILE A 550 -1.33 -25.83 11.06
N GLU A 551 -2.43 -25.25 10.58
CA GLU A 551 -3.80 -25.73 10.80
C GLU A 551 -4.04 -26.99 9.96
N TYR A 552 -3.62 -26.97 8.70
CA TYR A 552 -3.68 -28.12 7.80
C TYR A 552 -2.95 -29.34 8.38
N VAL A 553 -1.68 -29.17 8.81
CA VAL A 553 -0.92 -30.29 9.38
C VAL A 553 -1.49 -30.76 10.71
N GLU A 554 -1.97 -29.84 11.56
CA GLU A 554 -2.66 -30.21 12.80
C GLU A 554 -3.89 -31.10 12.54
N LYS A 555 -4.71 -30.74 11.56
CA LYS A 555 -5.89 -31.52 11.17
C LYS A 555 -5.55 -32.89 10.62
N GLU A 556 -4.50 -33.00 9.80
CA GLU A 556 -4.01 -34.30 9.30
C GLU A 556 -3.66 -35.25 10.46
N TRP A 557 -2.95 -34.74 11.48
CA TRP A 557 -2.56 -35.52 12.66
C TRP A 557 -3.72 -35.85 13.59
N LYS A 558 -4.75 -34.99 13.64
CA LYS A 558 -5.97 -35.21 14.40
C LYS A 558 -7.04 -35.99 13.63
N HIS A 559 -6.78 -36.32 12.37
CA HIS A 559 -7.74 -36.93 11.44
C HIS A 559 -9.05 -36.13 11.32
N GLU A 560 -8.93 -34.81 11.28
CA GLU A 560 -10.05 -33.87 11.12
C GLU A 560 -10.25 -33.52 9.64
N ALA A 561 -11.47 -33.16 9.26
CA ALA A 561 -11.77 -32.77 7.89
C ALA A 561 -11.19 -31.38 7.54
N HIS A 562 -10.64 -31.27 6.33
CA HIS A 562 -10.20 -30.02 5.75
C HIS A 562 -11.37 -29.19 5.21
N ASN A 563 -11.26 -27.85 5.28
CA ASN A 563 -12.25 -26.91 4.74
C ASN A 563 -11.59 -25.77 3.97
N GLY A 564 -12.22 -25.35 2.86
CA GLY A 564 -11.81 -24.18 2.08
C GLY A 564 -10.51 -24.35 1.28
N GLU A 565 -9.81 -23.24 1.06
CA GLU A 565 -8.56 -23.14 0.31
C GLU A 565 -7.38 -23.72 1.08
N LEU A 566 -6.77 -24.79 0.55
CA LEU A 566 -5.71 -25.54 1.22
C LEU A 566 -4.30 -25.07 0.80
N PRO A 567 -3.33 -25.10 1.73
CA PRO A 567 -2.00 -24.55 1.49
C PRO A 567 -1.22 -25.34 0.41
N LEU A 568 -1.37 -26.66 0.37
CA LEU A 568 -0.67 -27.49 -0.63
C LEU A 568 -1.23 -27.26 -2.05
N ASP A 569 -2.54 -27.10 -2.19
CA ASP A 569 -3.16 -26.78 -3.47
C ASP A 569 -2.69 -25.43 -3.99
N ILE A 570 -2.53 -24.44 -3.11
CA ILE A 570 -2.11 -23.09 -3.49
C ILE A 570 -0.67 -23.04 -3.99
N ILE A 571 0.26 -23.77 -3.37
CA ILE A 571 1.64 -23.81 -3.90
C ILE A 571 1.72 -24.53 -5.24
N GLU A 572 0.92 -25.58 -5.46
CA GLU A 572 0.85 -26.26 -6.76
C GLU A 572 0.26 -25.35 -7.84
N GLN A 573 -0.82 -24.63 -7.53
CA GLN A 573 -1.38 -23.64 -8.42
C GLN A 573 -0.39 -22.52 -8.72
N ALA A 574 0.32 -21.99 -7.73
CA ALA A 574 1.31 -20.92 -7.92
C ALA A 574 2.48 -21.36 -8.82
N MET A 575 2.99 -22.58 -8.66
CA MET A 575 4.02 -23.13 -9.56
C MET A 575 3.48 -23.30 -10.99
N ALA A 576 2.26 -23.83 -11.14
CA ALA A 576 1.62 -23.99 -12.44
C ALA A 576 1.34 -22.63 -13.13
N HIS A 577 0.93 -21.61 -12.38
CA HIS A 577 0.79 -20.24 -12.87
C HIS A 577 2.13 -19.69 -13.38
N GLY A 578 3.23 -19.91 -12.64
CA GLY A 578 4.58 -19.54 -13.07
C GLY A 578 4.98 -20.20 -14.39
N ASP A 579 4.73 -21.51 -14.52
CA ASP A 579 5.06 -22.26 -15.74
C ASP A 579 4.25 -21.78 -16.94
N LYS A 580 2.95 -21.55 -16.77
CA LYS A 580 2.09 -21.03 -17.84
C LYS A 580 2.46 -19.62 -18.25
N ALA A 581 2.83 -18.76 -17.29
CA ALA A 581 3.23 -17.39 -17.58
C ALA A 581 4.51 -17.33 -18.42
N VAL A 582 5.52 -18.13 -18.05
CA VAL A 582 6.78 -18.26 -18.82
C VAL A 582 6.50 -18.86 -20.20
N ALA A 583 5.72 -19.94 -20.29
CA ALA A 583 5.39 -20.55 -21.58
C ALA A 583 4.65 -19.57 -22.51
N ALA A 584 3.72 -18.77 -21.97
CA ALA A 584 2.95 -17.80 -22.74
C ALA A 584 3.82 -16.64 -23.27
N ILE A 585 4.71 -16.09 -22.44
CA ILE A 585 5.58 -14.98 -22.87
C ILE A 585 6.66 -15.45 -23.87
N ASP A 586 7.22 -16.64 -23.67
CA ASP A 586 8.25 -17.20 -24.56
C ASP A 586 7.68 -17.55 -25.95
N ALA A 587 6.43 -18.01 -26.02
CA ALA A 587 5.78 -18.38 -27.28
C ALA A 587 5.64 -17.21 -28.27
N VAL A 588 5.59 -15.98 -27.78
CA VAL A 588 5.45 -14.76 -28.60
C VAL A 588 6.75 -13.99 -28.78
N ALA A 589 7.84 -14.37 -28.11
CA ALA A 589 9.10 -13.63 -28.12
C ALA A 589 9.67 -13.39 -29.53
N GLY A 590 9.53 -14.37 -30.44
CA GLY A 590 9.96 -14.25 -31.83
C GLY A 590 9.12 -13.31 -32.70
N GLN A 591 7.94 -12.90 -32.22
CA GLN A 591 6.96 -12.08 -32.95
C GLN A 591 7.03 -10.59 -32.57
N VAL A 592 7.80 -10.25 -31.52
CA VAL A 592 7.92 -8.88 -31.01
C VAL A 592 8.76 -8.00 -31.95
N THR A 593 8.14 -6.95 -32.47
CA THR A 593 8.76 -6.00 -33.42
C THR A 593 9.06 -4.63 -32.82
N SER A 594 8.37 -4.23 -31.75
CA SER A 594 8.48 -2.91 -31.08
C SER A 594 8.60 -3.06 -29.56
N ASP A 595 9.11 -2.04 -28.86
CA ASP A 595 9.33 -2.02 -27.41
C ASP A 595 10.07 -3.28 -26.87
N LYS A 596 11.03 -3.78 -27.65
CA LYS A 596 11.73 -5.05 -27.39
C LYS A 596 12.41 -5.11 -26.02
N ASP A 597 12.96 -3.99 -25.55
CA ASP A 597 13.65 -3.96 -24.26
C ASP A 597 12.66 -4.05 -23.10
N GLU A 598 11.50 -3.42 -23.22
CA GLU A 598 10.43 -3.57 -22.24
C GLU A 598 9.83 -4.98 -22.25
N PHE A 599 9.62 -5.56 -23.43
CA PHE A 599 9.19 -6.95 -23.55
C PHE A 599 10.18 -7.92 -22.86
N LYS A 600 11.49 -7.73 -23.02
CA LYS A 600 12.50 -8.54 -22.35
C LYS A 600 12.44 -8.41 -20.83
N ARG A 601 12.12 -7.23 -20.29
CA ARG A 601 11.91 -7.03 -18.85
C ARG A 601 10.66 -7.75 -18.36
N ILE A 602 9.55 -7.69 -19.11
CA ILE A 602 8.34 -8.49 -18.82
C ILE A 602 8.67 -9.99 -18.81
N GLN A 603 9.41 -10.48 -19.81
CA GLN A 603 9.85 -11.87 -19.88
C GLN A 603 10.71 -12.26 -18.68
N ASN A 604 11.66 -11.39 -18.27
CA ASN A 604 12.45 -11.61 -17.06
C ASN A 604 11.58 -11.66 -15.80
N ASP A 605 10.58 -10.78 -15.67
CA ASP A 605 9.65 -10.77 -14.54
C ASP A 605 8.86 -12.09 -14.44
N MET A 606 8.43 -12.68 -15.58
CA MET A 606 7.77 -13.99 -15.57
C MET A 606 8.71 -15.10 -15.08
N LEU A 607 9.99 -15.07 -15.47
CA LEU A 607 11.01 -15.99 -14.97
C LEU A 607 11.26 -15.79 -13.47
N CYS A 608 11.26 -14.54 -13.00
CA CYS A 608 11.36 -14.23 -11.57
C CYS A 608 10.16 -14.78 -10.79
N TYR A 609 8.94 -14.57 -11.27
CA TYR A 609 7.72 -15.13 -10.65
C TYR A 609 7.75 -16.66 -10.61
N GLN A 610 8.17 -17.33 -11.69
CA GLN A 610 8.34 -18.79 -11.70
C GLN A 610 9.39 -19.23 -10.66
N ALA A 611 10.58 -18.62 -10.68
CA ALA A 611 11.64 -18.98 -9.74
C ALA A 611 11.20 -18.76 -8.28
N PHE A 612 10.49 -17.67 -8.00
CA PHE A 612 9.90 -17.38 -6.69
C PHE A 612 8.86 -18.43 -6.29
N ALA A 613 7.88 -18.75 -7.16
CA ALA A 613 6.83 -19.72 -6.88
C ALA A 613 7.41 -21.11 -6.54
N TYR A 614 8.41 -21.56 -7.29
CA TYR A 614 9.10 -22.82 -7.02
C TYR A 614 9.93 -22.76 -5.73
N ALA A 615 10.69 -21.69 -5.50
CA ALA A 615 11.43 -21.52 -4.24
C ALA A 615 10.49 -21.56 -3.03
N PHE A 616 9.34 -20.89 -3.12
CA PHE A 616 8.33 -20.85 -2.07
C PHE A 616 7.66 -22.23 -1.87
N GLY A 617 7.21 -22.86 -2.96
CA GLY A 617 6.52 -24.16 -2.92
C GLY A 617 7.37 -25.27 -2.31
N TRP A 618 8.65 -25.37 -2.70
CA TRP A 618 9.57 -26.34 -2.09
C TRP A 618 9.82 -26.05 -0.60
N LYS A 619 9.87 -24.77 -0.21
CA LYS A 619 10.01 -24.40 1.21
C LYS A 619 8.78 -24.76 2.03
N VAL A 620 7.57 -24.57 1.48
CA VAL A 620 6.32 -24.98 2.15
C VAL A 620 6.25 -26.50 2.32
N LYS A 621 6.64 -27.28 1.31
CA LYS A 621 6.73 -28.75 1.42
C LYS A 621 7.74 -29.16 2.50
N ALA A 622 8.88 -28.48 2.60
CA ALA A 622 9.83 -28.71 3.70
C ALA A 622 9.22 -28.36 5.07
N ALA A 623 8.48 -27.24 5.16
CA ALA A 623 7.84 -26.80 6.39
C ALA A 623 6.75 -27.79 6.86
N GLN A 624 6.03 -28.43 5.93
CA GLN A 624 5.09 -29.51 6.24
C GLN A 624 5.79 -30.65 6.98
N HIS A 625 6.92 -31.14 6.48
CA HIS A 625 7.70 -32.19 7.14
C HIS A 625 8.20 -31.75 8.53
N VAL A 626 8.66 -30.51 8.67
CA VAL A 626 9.06 -29.97 9.99
C VAL A 626 7.88 -29.94 10.97
N LEU A 627 6.68 -29.62 10.49
CA LEU A 627 5.47 -29.68 11.30
C LEU A 627 5.04 -31.12 11.61
N ASN A 628 5.22 -32.07 10.69
CA ASN A 628 5.01 -33.49 10.98
C ASN A 628 5.95 -33.98 12.09
N TYR A 629 7.22 -33.58 12.08
CA TYR A 629 8.13 -33.83 13.18
C TYR A 629 7.63 -33.21 14.51
N LYS A 630 7.04 -32.01 14.48
CA LYS A 630 6.46 -31.39 15.68
C LYS A 630 5.42 -32.32 16.32
N TRP A 631 4.56 -32.96 15.54
CA TRP A 631 3.50 -33.85 16.02
C TRP A 631 4.00 -35.27 16.33
N GLY A 632 4.65 -35.93 15.38
CA GLY A 632 5.05 -37.33 15.46
C GLY A 632 6.40 -37.60 16.12
N LYS A 633 7.26 -36.58 16.25
CA LYS A 633 8.65 -36.66 16.73
C LYS A 633 9.57 -37.60 15.94
N ASP A 634 9.16 -38.04 14.74
CA ASP A 634 10.02 -38.85 13.86
C ASP A 634 11.08 -37.97 13.17
N ILE A 635 12.34 -38.15 13.53
CA ILE A 635 13.48 -37.40 12.98
C ILE A 635 13.61 -37.61 11.46
N LYS A 636 13.08 -38.70 10.90
CA LYS A 636 13.08 -38.93 9.43
C LYS A 636 12.31 -37.86 8.66
N GLU A 637 11.30 -37.24 9.27
CA GLU A 637 10.62 -36.09 8.68
C GLU A 637 11.59 -34.92 8.49
N LEU A 638 12.49 -34.68 9.44
CA LEU A 638 13.51 -33.62 9.31
C LEU A 638 14.55 -33.95 8.23
N ASP A 639 14.92 -35.23 8.09
CA ASP A 639 15.77 -35.69 7.00
C ASP A 639 15.09 -35.50 5.63
N ALA A 640 13.78 -35.73 5.54
CA ALA A 640 12.99 -35.51 4.32
C ALA A 640 12.82 -34.02 3.99
N ALA A 641 12.74 -33.16 5.01
CA ALA A 641 12.65 -31.70 4.82
C ALA A 641 13.92 -31.11 4.18
N LEU A 642 15.10 -31.65 4.51
CA LEU A 642 16.37 -31.09 4.09
C LEU A 642 16.58 -30.98 2.56
N PRO A 643 16.41 -32.04 1.75
CA PRO A 643 16.56 -31.94 0.30
C PRO A 643 15.54 -30.99 -0.35
N LEU A 644 14.37 -30.79 0.27
CA LEU A 644 13.37 -29.83 -0.19
C LEU A 644 13.80 -28.39 0.09
N MET A 645 14.43 -28.12 1.25
CA MET A 645 15.04 -26.82 1.54
C MET A 645 16.19 -26.50 0.59
N GLU A 646 17.03 -27.48 0.26
CA GLU A 646 18.11 -27.32 -0.72
C GLU A 646 17.56 -27.00 -2.12
N LYS A 647 16.51 -27.72 -2.54
CA LYS A 647 15.82 -27.44 -3.81
C LYS A 647 15.18 -26.04 -3.84
N SER A 648 14.54 -25.62 -2.74
CA SER A 648 14.03 -24.26 -2.58
C SER A 648 15.14 -23.21 -2.79
N LEU A 649 16.30 -23.44 -2.17
CA LEU A 649 17.44 -22.53 -2.25
C LEU A 649 18.03 -22.45 -3.67
N ASP A 650 18.04 -23.54 -4.43
CA ASP A 650 18.50 -23.52 -5.83
C ASP A 650 17.62 -22.62 -6.72
N TYR A 651 16.30 -22.68 -6.56
CA TYR A 651 15.39 -21.75 -7.23
C TYR A 651 15.58 -20.32 -6.72
N TYR A 652 15.88 -20.13 -5.43
CA TYR A 652 16.18 -18.81 -4.89
C TYR A 652 17.49 -18.24 -5.47
N ARG A 653 18.52 -19.06 -5.68
CA ARG A 653 19.75 -18.66 -6.39
C ARG A 653 19.48 -18.30 -7.85
N ARG A 654 18.57 -19.01 -8.52
CA ARG A 654 18.09 -18.62 -9.85
C ARG A 654 17.41 -17.25 -9.81
N LEU A 655 16.53 -17.00 -8.84
CA LEU A 655 15.89 -15.70 -8.65
C LEU A 655 16.92 -14.58 -8.45
N VAL A 656 17.90 -14.78 -7.58
CA VAL A 656 19.02 -13.84 -7.37
C VAL A 656 19.75 -13.51 -8.69
N ASN A 657 20.03 -14.52 -9.51
CA ASN A 657 20.69 -14.31 -10.80
C ASN A 657 19.83 -13.54 -11.79
N LEU A 658 18.51 -13.70 -11.75
CA LEU A 658 17.57 -12.96 -12.59
C LEU A 658 17.42 -11.51 -12.15
N THR A 659 17.64 -11.20 -10.86
CA THR A 659 17.36 -9.87 -10.28
C THR A 659 18.58 -8.97 -10.09
N LYS A 660 19.78 -9.52 -9.82
CA LYS A 660 21.00 -8.74 -9.47
C LYS A 660 21.37 -7.61 -10.45
N ASP A 661 21.05 -7.82 -11.73
CA ASP A 661 21.35 -6.86 -12.80
C ASP A 661 20.11 -6.20 -13.39
N SER A 662 18.90 -6.60 -12.95
CA SER A 662 17.62 -6.10 -13.48
C SER A 662 16.80 -5.30 -12.46
N TYR A 663 17.12 -5.38 -11.16
CA TYR A 663 16.43 -4.64 -10.11
C TYR A 663 17.39 -3.98 -9.12
N LEU A 664 16.96 -2.83 -8.58
CA LEU A 664 17.68 -2.08 -7.54
C LEU A 664 17.33 -2.56 -6.13
N TYR A 665 16.09 -2.97 -5.93
CA TYR A 665 15.51 -3.40 -4.66
C TYR A 665 14.15 -4.07 -4.91
N ALA A 666 13.60 -4.74 -3.89
CA ALA A 666 12.24 -5.25 -3.86
C ALA A 666 11.29 -4.24 -3.20
N ASN A 667 11.43 -4.00 -1.90
CA ASN A 667 10.60 -3.03 -1.18
C ASN A 667 11.05 -1.59 -1.40
N SER A 668 10.09 -0.72 -1.72
CA SER A 668 10.36 0.72 -1.80
C SER A 668 10.28 1.43 -0.44
N MET A 669 9.61 0.86 0.57
CA MET A 669 9.75 1.31 1.96
C MET A 669 10.98 0.69 2.61
N GLN A 670 12.04 1.46 2.81
CA GLN A 670 13.38 0.96 3.18
C GLN A 670 13.76 1.41 4.59
N THR A 671 12.85 1.18 5.54
CA THR A 671 12.96 1.62 6.94
C THR A 671 12.83 0.44 7.93
N SER A 672 13.00 0.74 9.21
CA SER A 672 12.80 -0.21 10.32
C SER A 672 11.36 -0.71 10.47
N MET A 673 10.39 -0.13 9.75
CA MET A 673 8.99 -0.58 9.72
C MET A 673 8.82 -1.89 8.95
N ARG A 674 9.69 -2.20 7.99
CA ARG A 674 9.67 -3.49 7.29
C ARG A 674 10.28 -4.55 8.20
N ARG A 675 9.53 -5.59 8.57
CA ARG A 675 9.97 -6.66 9.51
C ARG A 675 10.04 -8.05 8.89
N ILE A 676 9.25 -8.32 7.84
CA ILE A 676 9.13 -9.64 7.21
C ILE A 676 9.65 -9.57 5.76
N PRO A 677 10.59 -10.44 5.35
CA PRO A 677 11.12 -11.60 6.09
C PRO A 677 12.10 -11.24 7.23
N ILE A 678 12.75 -10.09 7.20
CA ILE A 678 13.66 -9.61 8.25
C ILE A 678 13.60 -8.07 8.32
N GLY A 679 14.09 -7.47 9.41
CA GLY A 679 14.17 -6.01 9.57
C GLY A 679 14.79 -5.30 8.35
N GLY A 680 14.14 -4.26 7.84
CA GLY A 680 14.59 -3.39 6.73
C GLY A 680 15.38 -2.16 7.17
N ASP A 681 15.88 -2.19 8.41
CA ASP A 681 16.59 -1.10 9.07
C ASP A 681 17.72 -0.54 8.20
N ASP A 682 17.78 0.79 8.09
CA ASP A 682 18.75 1.53 7.26
C ASP A 682 18.79 1.08 5.79
N GLY A 683 17.66 0.59 5.26
CA GLY A 683 17.53 0.11 3.89
C GLY A 683 18.29 -1.19 3.61
N LYS A 684 18.55 -2.02 4.63
CA LYS A 684 19.15 -3.34 4.47
C LYS A 684 18.13 -4.40 4.09
N TYR A 685 18.62 -5.52 3.54
CA TYR A 685 17.80 -6.68 3.20
C TYR A 685 16.64 -6.32 2.26
N LYS A 686 16.91 -5.41 1.33
CA LYS A 686 15.93 -4.96 0.33
C LYS A 686 16.10 -5.66 -1.00
N HIS A 687 17.18 -6.41 -1.19
CA HIS A 687 17.47 -7.13 -2.43
C HIS A 687 17.62 -8.64 -2.18
N TRP A 688 17.29 -9.46 -3.19
CA TRP A 688 17.38 -10.92 -3.08
C TRP A 688 18.80 -11.43 -2.77
N GLU A 689 19.83 -10.75 -3.26
CA GLU A 689 21.23 -11.05 -2.93
C GLU A 689 21.53 -10.91 -1.43
N GLU A 690 20.93 -9.91 -0.76
CA GLU A 690 21.11 -9.73 0.68
C GLU A 690 20.38 -10.82 1.50
N MET A 691 19.30 -11.36 0.93
CA MET A 691 18.49 -12.40 1.55
C MET A 691 19.06 -13.82 1.36
N LEU A 692 19.82 -14.07 0.29
CA LEU A 692 20.38 -15.38 0.01
C LEU A 692 21.23 -15.93 1.18
N PRO A 693 22.18 -15.17 1.77
CA PRO A 693 22.93 -15.62 2.95
C PRO A 693 22.05 -15.93 4.17
N VAL A 694 20.88 -15.27 4.29
CA VAL A 694 19.93 -15.54 5.38
C VAL A 694 19.31 -16.92 5.22
N TYR A 695 18.92 -17.28 3.99
CA TYR A 695 18.35 -18.61 3.70
C TYR A 695 19.41 -19.73 3.66
N GLU A 696 20.64 -19.41 3.28
CA GLU A 696 21.76 -20.36 3.41
C GLU A 696 22.05 -20.69 4.88
N LYS A 697 22.06 -19.67 5.74
CA LYS A 697 22.23 -19.85 7.18
C LYS A 697 21.11 -20.70 7.80
N GLU A 698 19.87 -20.50 7.37
CA GLU A 698 18.71 -21.30 7.82
C GLU A 698 18.93 -22.81 7.58
N ILE A 699 19.48 -23.20 6.43
CA ILE A 699 19.83 -24.62 6.15
C ILE A 699 20.99 -25.09 7.02
N VAL A 700 22.02 -24.26 7.23
CA VAL A 700 23.18 -24.61 8.06
C VAL A 700 22.75 -24.88 9.51
N ASP A 701 21.94 -24.00 10.09
CA ASP A 701 21.43 -24.16 11.45
C ASP A 701 20.51 -25.38 11.55
N PHE A 702 19.66 -25.62 10.53
CA PHE A 702 18.81 -26.82 10.45
C PHE A 702 19.62 -28.13 10.45
N LYS A 703 20.65 -28.24 9.59
CA LYS A 703 21.55 -29.41 9.53
C LYS A 703 22.23 -29.67 10.88
N LYS A 704 22.73 -28.61 11.52
CA LYS A 704 23.36 -28.68 12.84
C LYS A 704 22.38 -29.20 13.89
N ASN A 705 21.14 -28.70 13.89
CA ASN A 705 20.12 -29.09 14.88
C ASN A 705 19.58 -30.51 14.64
N ILE A 706 19.48 -30.98 13.39
CA ILE A 706 19.21 -32.40 13.09
C ILE A 706 20.33 -33.30 13.64
N ALA A 707 21.59 -32.95 13.37
CA ALA A 707 22.73 -33.74 13.86
C ALA A 707 22.76 -33.82 15.39
N MET A 708 22.42 -32.71 16.06
CA MET A 708 22.23 -32.67 17.51
C MET A 708 21.13 -33.64 17.98
N LEU A 709 19.96 -33.62 17.35
CA LEU A 709 18.85 -34.51 17.69
C LEU A 709 19.20 -35.99 17.50
N LYS A 710 19.87 -36.33 16.40
CA LYS A 710 20.36 -37.70 16.16
C LYS A 710 21.39 -38.14 17.21
N ALA A 711 22.29 -37.25 17.61
CA ALA A 711 23.25 -37.54 18.69
C ALA A 711 22.54 -37.72 20.05
N LYS A 712 21.47 -36.97 20.32
CA LYS A 712 20.61 -37.16 21.51
C LYS A 712 19.93 -38.53 21.49
N GLU A 713 19.32 -38.91 20.37
CA GLU A 713 18.68 -40.23 20.20
C GLU A 713 19.69 -41.38 20.34
N ALA A 714 20.92 -41.19 19.84
CA ALA A 714 22.01 -42.15 20.01
C ALA A 714 22.66 -42.15 21.41
N GLY A 715 22.21 -41.30 22.34
CA GLY A 715 22.78 -41.19 23.69
C GLY A 715 24.21 -40.62 23.74
N THR A 716 24.71 -40.03 22.65
CA THR A 716 26.08 -39.50 22.52
C THR A 716 26.15 -37.98 22.71
N TYR A 717 25.01 -37.31 22.88
CA TYR A 717 24.95 -35.88 23.09
C TYR A 717 25.03 -35.51 24.58
N THR A 718 26.09 -34.82 24.97
CA THR A 718 26.17 -34.17 26.27
C THR A 718 25.39 -32.86 26.23
N GLU A 719 24.30 -32.79 26.98
CA GLU A 719 23.49 -31.57 27.07
C GLU A 719 24.30 -30.47 27.76
N LYS A 720 24.63 -29.41 27.01
CA LYS A 720 25.06 -28.16 27.64
C LYS A 720 23.81 -27.47 28.13
N GLU A 721 23.59 -27.45 29.44
CA GLU A 721 22.60 -26.55 30.02
C GLU A 721 22.92 -25.12 29.56
N GLU A 722 22.03 -24.54 28.75
CA GLU A 722 22.09 -23.11 28.47
C GLU A 722 21.69 -22.41 29.77
N VAL A 723 22.69 -21.96 30.52
CA VAL A 723 22.47 -21.19 31.75
C VAL A 723 21.84 -19.85 31.36
N ILE A 724 20.52 -19.75 31.47
CA ILE A 724 19.77 -18.51 31.30
C ILE A 724 20.11 -17.61 32.49
N ARG A 725 20.75 -16.48 32.21
CA ARG A 725 21.17 -15.52 33.23
C ARG A 725 20.16 -14.40 33.35
N SER A 726 19.90 -13.97 34.58
CA SER A 726 19.15 -12.76 34.88
C SER A 726 19.82 -11.55 34.24
N LEU A 727 19.02 -10.67 33.64
CA LEU A 727 19.46 -9.38 33.13
C LEU A 727 19.83 -8.48 34.31
N LYS A 728 20.96 -7.79 34.21
CA LYS A 728 21.38 -6.86 35.24
C LYS A 728 20.54 -5.59 35.18
N PRO A 729 19.97 -5.14 36.32
CA PRO A 729 19.29 -3.84 36.37
C PRO A 729 20.25 -2.70 35.98
N ALA A 730 19.85 -1.87 35.03
CA ALA A 730 20.59 -0.67 34.67
C ALA A 730 20.38 0.43 35.71
N LYS A 731 21.41 1.25 35.91
CA LYS A 731 21.31 2.46 36.74
C LYS A 731 20.63 3.56 35.92
N VAL A 732 19.41 3.91 36.30
CA VAL A 732 18.67 5.05 35.76
C VAL A 732 18.26 5.98 36.89
N THR A 733 18.17 7.27 36.61
CA THR A 733 17.63 8.27 37.54
C THR A 733 16.15 8.45 37.25
N LEU A 734 15.31 8.16 38.24
CA LEU A 734 13.85 8.27 38.18
C LEU A 734 13.36 9.46 39.03
N PRO A 735 12.18 10.03 38.72
CA PRO A 735 11.47 10.94 39.61
C PRO A 735 11.23 10.32 41.00
N LYS A 736 11.17 11.17 42.04
CA LYS A 736 11.14 10.73 43.46
C LYS A 736 9.88 9.96 43.85
N ASP A 737 8.79 10.16 43.12
CA ASP A 737 7.45 9.62 43.34
C ASP A 737 7.24 8.25 42.68
N VAL A 738 8.16 7.80 41.84
CA VAL A 738 8.08 6.50 41.18
C VAL A 738 8.29 5.37 42.18
N LYS A 739 7.23 4.58 42.40
CA LYS A 739 7.28 3.36 43.23
C LYS A 739 7.78 2.18 42.40
N THR A 740 8.80 1.49 42.90
CA THR A 740 9.33 0.27 42.28
C THR A 740 9.43 -0.88 43.28
N VAL A 741 9.37 -2.11 42.78
CA VAL A 741 9.55 -3.35 43.51
C VAL A 741 10.53 -4.26 42.76
N THR A 742 11.31 -5.06 43.48
CA THR A 742 12.13 -6.10 42.81
C THR A 742 11.21 -7.22 42.31
N LEU A 743 11.28 -7.51 41.02
CA LEU A 743 10.51 -8.58 40.40
C LEU A 743 10.96 -9.94 40.95
N LYS A 744 10.01 -10.65 41.57
CA LYS A 744 10.14 -12.02 42.08
C LYS A 744 8.76 -12.64 42.26
N LYS A 745 8.67 -13.95 42.51
CA LYS A 745 7.37 -14.59 42.79
C LYS A 745 6.72 -13.98 44.04
N GLY A 746 5.41 -13.81 43.99
CA GLY A 746 4.59 -13.29 45.08
C GLY A 746 4.51 -11.76 45.20
N VAL A 747 5.21 -11.00 44.35
CA VAL A 747 5.11 -9.52 44.40
C VAL A 747 3.86 -9.02 43.68
N ARG A 748 3.36 -7.88 44.15
CA ARG A 748 2.29 -7.12 43.50
C ARG A 748 2.89 -6.04 42.61
N LEU A 749 2.49 -6.02 41.35
CA LEU A 749 2.86 -4.98 40.39
C LEU A 749 1.77 -3.89 40.29
N PHE A 750 0.63 -4.11 40.92
CA PHE A 750 -0.50 -3.20 40.96
C PHE A 750 -0.83 -2.84 42.41
N SER A 751 -1.02 -1.55 42.69
CA SER A 751 -1.30 -1.05 44.05
C SER A 751 -2.76 -1.24 44.47
N ASP A 752 -3.66 -1.46 43.51
CA ASP A 752 -5.11 -1.54 43.67
C ASP A 752 -5.68 -2.93 43.35
N LEU A 753 -4.81 -3.94 43.14
CA LEU A 753 -5.20 -5.34 42.98
C LEU A 753 -4.43 -6.26 43.96
N ASP A 754 -5.08 -7.33 44.39
CA ASP A 754 -4.44 -8.37 45.22
C ASP A 754 -3.61 -9.38 44.41
N SER A 755 -3.73 -9.36 43.08
CA SER A 755 -3.01 -10.23 42.14
C SER A 755 -1.49 -10.16 42.31
N VAL A 756 -0.85 -11.33 42.32
CA VAL A 756 0.61 -11.47 42.49
C VAL A 756 1.25 -12.19 41.30
N VAL A 757 2.53 -11.90 41.05
CA VAL A 757 3.34 -12.63 40.06
C VAL A 757 3.52 -14.07 40.51
N THR A 758 3.05 -15.04 39.72
CA THR A 758 3.15 -16.47 40.04
C THR A 758 4.36 -17.11 39.35
N ASP A 759 4.64 -16.72 38.11
CA ASP A 759 5.80 -17.17 37.32
C ASP A 759 6.30 -16.05 36.40
N TYR A 760 7.59 -16.08 36.07
CA TYR A 760 8.21 -15.16 35.13
C TYR A 760 9.49 -15.75 34.52
N ALA A 761 9.94 -15.18 33.40
CA ALA A 761 11.16 -15.58 32.71
C ALA A 761 12.41 -15.33 33.58
N PRO A 762 13.35 -16.28 33.69
CA PRO A 762 14.55 -16.11 34.52
C PRO A 762 15.38 -14.86 34.18
N GLU A 763 15.37 -14.40 32.93
CA GLU A 763 16.01 -13.16 32.49
C GLU A 763 15.50 -11.91 33.22
N LEU A 764 14.26 -11.93 33.68
CA LEU A 764 13.62 -10.78 34.32
C LEU A 764 13.88 -10.74 35.83
N ASP A 765 14.47 -11.80 36.39
CA ASP A 765 14.73 -11.92 37.82
C ASP A 765 15.58 -10.77 38.35
N GLY A 766 15.14 -10.15 39.46
CA GLY A 766 15.90 -9.09 40.11
C GLY A 766 15.73 -7.69 39.50
N LEU A 767 15.07 -7.55 38.35
CA LEU A 767 14.76 -6.23 37.77
C LEU A 767 13.84 -5.40 38.68
N LYS A 768 13.91 -4.07 38.53
CA LYS A 768 13.11 -3.11 39.30
C LYS A 768 11.85 -2.74 38.51
N ALA A 769 10.77 -3.48 38.76
CA ALA A 769 9.48 -3.23 38.14
C ALA A 769 8.75 -2.08 38.83
N TYR A 770 7.94 -1.34 38.08
CA TYR A 770 7.11 -0.25 38.58
C TYR A 770 5.86 -0.82 39.25
N VAL A 771 5.32 -0.09 40.22
CA VAL A 771 4.02 -0.39 40.84
C VAL A 771 3.02 0.69 40.44
N PHE A 772 2.01 0.30 39.67
CA PHE A 772 0.99 1.22 39.13
C PHE A 772 -0.39 0.98 39.73
N SER A 773 -1.29 1.97 39.61
CA SER A 773 -2.72 1.80 39.85
C SER A 773 -3.40 1.42 38.53
N THR A 774 -4.11 0.29 38.48
CA THR A 774 -4.84 -0.10 37.27
C THR A 774 -5.98 0.86 36.96
N ASN A 775 -6.61 1.45 37.97
CA ASN A 775 -7.63 2.49 37.78
C ASN A 775 -7.07 3.71 37.06
N GLN A 776 -5.88 4.18 37.47
CA GLN A 776 -5.24 5.31 36.82
C GLN A 776 -4.81 4.99 35.39
N GLN A 777 -4.17 3.82 35.18
CA GLN A 777 -3.73 3.40 33.84
C GLN A 777 -4.87 3.31 32.81
N ARG A 778 -6.09 2.96 33.24
CA ARG A 778 -7.26 2.92 32.35
C ARG A 778 -7.80 4.31 31.97
N GLN A 779 -7.47 5.34 32.74
CA GLN A 779 -7.96 6.71 32.53
C GLN A 779 -6.90 7.60 31.86
N GLU A 780 -5.62 7.38 32.18
CA GLU A 780 -4.50 8.21 31.79
C GLU A 780 -3.38 7.37 31.14
N ALA A 781 -2.73 7.93 30.13
CA ALA A 781 -1.53 7.34 29.54
C ALA A 781 -0.39 7.31 30.58
N VAL A 782 0.46 6.29 30.52
CA VAL A 782 1.57 6.15 31.46
C VAL A 782 2.75 6.97 30.96
N LYS A 783 3.03 8.09 31.63
CA LYS A 783 4.22 8.91 31.39
C LYS A 783 5.41 8.38 32.19
N LEU A 784 6.50 8.08 31.49
CA LEU A 784 7.78 7.70 32.08
C LEU A 784 8.81 8.78 31.80
N ASP A 785 9.29 9.43 32.84
CA ASP A 785 10.44 10.32 32.79
C ASP A 785 11.65 9.61 33.43
N PHE A 786 12.78 9.57 32.74
CA PHE A 786 14.02 9.00 33.29
C PHE A 786 15.26 9.59 32.63
N THR A 787 16.39 9.48 33.31
CA THR A 787 17.69 9.85 32.76
C THR A 787 18.65 8.67 32.85
N CYS A 788 19.39 8.41 31.78
CA CYS A 788 20.42 7.38 31.73
C CYS A 788 21.74 7.93 31.17
N ASP A 789 22.86 7.45 31.70
CA ASP A 789 24.22 7.82 31.27
C ASP A 789 24.80 6.86 30.22
N LYS A 790 24.11 5.75 29.97
CA LYS A 790 24.46 4.69 29.02
C LYS A 790 23.25 4.31 28.18
N ASN A 791 23.50 3.54 27.12
CA ASN A 791 22.42 2.85 26.42
C ASN A 791 21.69 1.93 27.41
N VAL A 792 20.37 2.03 27.43
CA VAL A 792 19.50 1.19 28.26
C VAL A 792 18.35 0.67 27.41
N THR A 793 17.85 -0.51 27.77
CA THR A 793 16.60 -1.05 27.26
C THR A 793 15.60 -1.13 28.40
N LEU A 794 14.46 -0.48 28.23
CA LEU A 794 13.29 -0.63 29.08
C LEU A 794 12.52 -1.87 28.63
N LEU A 795 12.09 -2.70 29.59
CA LEU A 795 11.27 -3.87 29.33
C LEU A 795 9.81 -3.58 29.72
N VAL A 796 8.92 -3.64 28.73
CA VAL A 796 7.49 -3.34 28.90
C VAL A 796 6.68 -4.61 28.65
N GLY A 797 5.81 -4.96 29.58
CA GLY A 797 4.96 -6.14 29.50
C GLY A 797 3.54 -5.80 29.03
N TYR A 798 3.14 -6.39 27.91
CA TYR A 798 1.79 -6.30 27.33
C TYR A 798 1.03 -7.60 27.56
N PHE A 799 -0.22 -7.49 28.02
CA PHE A 799 -1.11 -8.62 28.22
C PHE A 799 -1.62 -9.14 26.87
N ARG A 800 -1.68 -10.47 26.72
CA ARG A 800 -2.20 -11.17 25.53
C ARG A 800 -3.73 -11.26 25.61
N ASP A 801 -4.39 -10.11 25.56
CA ASP A 801 -5.85 -9.99 25.63
C ASP A 801 -6.30 -8.74 24.88
N ASP A 802 -7.33 -8.88 24.04
CA ASP A 802 -7.82 -7.80 23.18
C ASP A 802 -8.84 -6.88 23.88
N GLN A 803 -9.18 -7.13 25.15
CA GLN A 803 -10.06 -6.24 25.91
C GLN A 803 -9.44 -4.85 26.10
N ILE A 804 -10.25 -3.81 25.88
CA ILE A 804 -9.86 -2.39 25.98
C ILE A 804 -9.26 -1.99 27.34
N LYS A 805 -9.49 -2.76 28.40
CA LYS A 805 -8.90 -2.52 29.72
C LYS A 805 -7.39 -2.76 29.76
N TYR A 806 -6.84 -3.53 28.83
CA TYR A 806 -5.41 -3.79 28.70
C TYR A 806 -4.82 -2.91 27.62
N ALA A 807 -3.61 -2.39 27.88
CA ALA A 807 -2.87 -1.65 26.88
C ALA A 807 -2.53 -2.57 25.71
N GLN A 808 -2.76 -2.08 24.48
CA GLN A 808 -2.46 -2.84 23.27
C GLN A 808 -0.97 -2.77 22.94
N ALA A 809 -0.42 -3.90 22.50
CA ALA A 809 0.97 -3.94 22.04
C ALA A 809 1.15 -3.10 20.76
N PRO A 810 2.36 -2.55 20.51
CA PRO A 810 2.66 -1.77 19.31
C PRO A 810 2.38 -2.54 18.01
N LYS A 811 1.68 -1.92 17.04
CA LYS A 811 1.30 -2.53 15.75
C LYS A 811 1.66 -1.60 14.58
N LEU A 812 2.61 -2.01 13.76
CA LEU A 812 3.13 -1.21 12.65
C LEU A 812 2.12 -0.97 11.51
N GLU A 813 1.08 -1.81 11.38
CA GLU A 813 0.02 -1.65 10.37
C GLU A 813 -0.84 -0.39 10.55
N ILE A 814 -0.90 0.13 11.78
CA ILE A 814 -1.74 1.28 12.16
C ILE A 814 -0.96 2.35 12.94
N ASP A 815 0.30 2.07 13.32
CA ASP A 815 1.19 2.99 14.01
C ASP A 815 2.62 2.84 13.48
N ALA A 816 3.01 3.69 12.54
CA ALA A 816 4.36 3.71 11.99
C ALA A 816 5.45 4.07 13.02
N THR A 817 5.10 4.57 14.21
CA THR A 817 6.02 4.78 15.34
C THR A 817 6.18 3.56 16.23
N ALA A 818 5.43 2.48 15.99
CA ALA A 818 5.44 1.24 16.75
C ALA A 818 6.79 0.49 16.77
N ASN A 819 7.81 0.98 16.06
CA ASN A 819 9.18 0.48 16.13
C ASN A 819 10.25 1.57 16.37
N GLU A 820 9.87 2.79 16.79
CA GLU A 820 10.79 3.89 17.08
C GLU A 820 11.90 3.50 18.07
N TYR A 821 11.56 2.68 19.06
CA TYR A 821 12.43 2.18 20.13
C TYR A 821 12.82 0.70 19.94
N GLY A 822 12.51 0.09 18.80
CA GLY A 822 12.72 -1.34 18.55
C GLY A 822 11.66 -2.26 19.17
N GLN A 823 10.48 -1.70 19.51
CA GLN A 823 9.45 -2.34 20.33
C GLN A 823 8.40 -3.16 19.57
N ALA A 824 8.46 -3.21 18.24
CA ALA A 824 7.44 -3.86 17.43
C ALA A 824 7.33 -5.37 17.69
N GLU A 825 8.46 -6.01 18.03
CA GLU A 825 8.53 -7.44 18.29
C GLU A 825 8.82 -7.71 19.77
N PRO A 826 8.15 -8.70 20.39
CA PRO A 826 8.47 -9.09 21.76
C PRO A 826 9.87 -9.71 21.84
N ALA A 827 10.62 -9.32 22.87
CA ALA A 827 11.86 -10.00 23.25
C ALA A 827 11.56 -11.33 23.95
N TYR A 828 10.59 -11.34 24.86
CA TYR A 828 10.20 -12.55 25.58
C TYR A 828 8.70 -12.77 25.44
N THR A 829 8.32 -13.81 24.72
CA THR A 829 6.91 -14.22 24.61
C THR A 829 6.55 -15.16 25.74
N SER A 830 5.29 -15.11 26.18
CA SER A 830 4.79 -15.99 27.24
C SER A 830 5.56 -15.85 28.57
N ALA A 831 6.00 -14.63 28.89
CA ALA A 831 7.12 -14.38 29.79
C ALA A 831 6.75 -14.11 31.26
N ILE A 832 5.50 -13.74 31.56
CA ILE A 832 5.04 -13.52 32.94
C ILE A 832 3.61 -14.07 33.11
N ARG A 833 3.36 -14.67 34.27
CA ARG A 833 2.04 -15.03 34.79
C ARG A 833 1.73 -14.24 36.06
N ILE A 834 0.54 -13.67 36.12
CA ILE A 834 0.01 -12.95 37.28
C ILE A 834 -1.34 -13.57 37.62
N ASP A 835 -1.60 -13.78 38.90
CA ASP A 835 -2.83 -14.42 39.36
C ASP A 835 -4.08 -13.66 38.89
N GLY A 836 -5.03 -14.39 38.29
CA GLY A 836 -6.26 -13.85 37.73
C GLY A 836 -6.12 -12.96 36.48
N MET A 837 -4.95 -12.93 35.83
CA MET A 837 -4.69 -12.06 34.67
C MET A 837 -4.18 -12.84 33.44
N PRO A 838 -4.35 -12.29 32.22
CA PRO A 838 -3.82 -12.88 31.00
C PRO A 838 -2.30 -13.02 31.02
N GLN A 839 -1.78 -13.84 30.11
CA GLN A 839 -0.34 -14.02 29.92
C GLN A 839 0.30 -12.75 29.33
N VAL A 840 1.57 -12.50 29.65
CA VAL A 840 2.27 -11.28 29.23
C VAL A 840 3.41 -11.58 28.26
N ASN A 841 3.51 -10.79 27.19
CA ASN A 841 4.69 -10.67 26.33
C ASN A 841 5.52 -9.45 26.74
N VAL A 842 6.84 -9.54 26.69
CA VAL A 842 7.77 -8.46 27.05
C VAL A 842 8.43 -7.89 25.82
N HIS A 843 8.23 -6.59 25.60
CA HIS A 843 8.73 -5.80 24.49
C HIS A 843 9.91 -4.93 24.93
N PRO A 844 11.00 -4.86 24.14
CA PRO A 844 12.14 -4.01 24.42
C PRO A 844 11.94 -2.59 23.88
N TYR A 845 12.28 -1.58 24.67
CA TYR A 845 12.32 -0.17 24.25
C TYR A 845 13.74 0.37 24.48
N SER A 846 14.46 0.64 23.40
CA SER A 846 15.88 1.01 23.44
C SER A 846 16.07 2.53 23.48
N PHE A 847 16.93 3.00 24.39
CA PHE A 847 17.24 4.42 24.58
C PHE A 847 18.75 4.67 24.62
N LYS A 848 19.17 5.77 24.01
CA LYS A 848 20.55 6.30 24.09
C LYS A 848 20.77 7.07 25.41
N PRO A 849 22.00 7.46 25.79
CA PRO A 849 22.21 8.30 26.97
C PRO A 849 21.47 9.63 26.82
N GLY A 850 20.85 10.10 27.89
CA GLY A 850 20.08 11.35 27.88
C GLY A 850 18.93 11.34 28.87
N HIS A 851 18.17 12.43 28.84
CA HIS A 851 16.86 12.53 29.48
C HIS A 851 15.79 12.10 28.48
N HIS A 852 14.87 11.26 28.91
CA HIS A 852 13.81 10.70 28.07
C HIS A 852 12.46 10.85 28.75
N THR A 853 11.48 11.21 27.92
CA THR A 853 10.05 11.13 28.25
C THR A 853 9.43 10.15 27.27
N LEU A 854 8.82 9.09 27.78
CA LEU A 854 8.04 8.11 27.02
C LEU A 854 6.59 8.15 27.49
N LEU A 855 5.66 8.24 26.56
CA LEU A 855 4.24 8.01 26.81
C LEU A 855 3.91 6.60 26.33
N LEU A 856 3.39 5.78 27.25
CA LEU A 856 2.87 4.45 26.95
C LEU A 856 1.34 4.52 26.83
N PRO A 857 0.73 3.62 26.02
CA PRO A 857 -0.70 3.62 25.78
C PRO A 857 -1.52 3.47 27.07
N LYS A 858 -2.76 4.00 27.04
CA LYS A 858 -3.75 3.77 28.09
C LYS A 858 -4.08 2.28 28.20
N GLY A 859 -4.42 1.85 29.42
CA GLY A 859 -4.75 0.47 29.76
C GLY A 859 -3.72 -0.19 30.67
N ILE A 860 -4.09 -1.32 31.26
CA ILE A 860 -3.24 -2.05 32.21
C ILE A 860 -1.98 -2.55 31.49
N ILE A 861 -0.81 -2.14 31.99
CA ILE A 861 0.51 -2.40 31.39
C ILE A 861 1.58 -2.59 32.46
N LEU A 862 2.62 -3.38 32.17
CA LEU A 862 3.75 -3.59 33.06
C LEU A 862 4.98 -2.82 32.59
N VAL A 863 5.69 -2.17 33.52
CA VAL A 863 7.05 -1.65 33.28
C VAL A 863 7.99 -2.42 34.20
N LEU A 864 8.77 -3.32 33.62
CA LEU A 864 9.52 -4.36 34.34
C LEU A 864 10.91 -3.89 34.78
N GLY A 865 11.35 -2.73 34.29
CA GLY A 865 12.60 -2.09 34.62
C GLY A 865 13.53 -1.95 33.42
N TYR A 866 14.77 -1.58 33.71
CA TYR A 866 15.79 -1.23 32.71
C TYR A 866 16.96 -2.19 32.79
N THR A 867 17.58 -2.48 31.65
CA THR A 867 18.86 -3.21 31.57
C THR A 867 19.79 -2.58 30.54
N SER A 868 21.09 -2.72 30.73
CA SER A 868 22.10 -2.42 29.70
C SER A 868 22.66 -3.69 29.07
N ASP A 869 22.19 -4.86 29.50
CA ASP A 869 22.60 -6.13 28.93
C ASP A 869 21.97 -6.32 27.55
N LYS A 870 22.67 -7.05 26.69
CA LYS A 870 22.14 -7.42 25.37
C LYS A 870 21.01 -8.44 25.55
N ILE A 871 19.82 -8.09 25.07
CA ILE A 871 18.65 -8.97 25.09
C ILE A 871 18.79 -10.01 23.98
N LYS A 872 18.57 -11.28 24.33
CA LYS A 872 18.44 -12.39 23.38
C LYS A 872 16.96 -12.80 23.36
N PRO A 873 16.24 -12.57 22.25
CA PRO A 873 14.84 -12.95 22.20
C PRO A 873 14.61 -14.45 22.45
N ARG A 874 13.56 -14.79 23.19
CA ARG A 874 13.25 -16.19 23.56
C ARG A 874 11.75 -16.41 23.80
N GLU A 875 11.22 -17.51 23.28
CA GLU A 875 9.91 -18.03 23.71
C GLU A 875 10.06 -18.68 25.08
N VAL A 876 9.46 -18.08 26.11
CA VAL A 876 9.60 -18.56 27.48
C VAL A 876 8.68 -19.75 27.73
N GLY A 877 7.55 -19.82 27.02
CA GLY A 877 6.67 -20.98 27.04
C GLY A 877 6.03 -21.27 28.39
N LEU A 878 5.86 -20.25 29.26
CA LEU A 878 5.19 -20.46 30.56
C LEU A 878 3.74 -20.92 30.40
N SER A 879 3.15 -20.99 29.20
CA SER A 879 1.78 -21.47 28.94
C SER A 879 1.59 -22.98 29.13
N GLY A 880 2.66 -23.80 29.16
CA GLY A 880 2.53 -25.26 29.25
C GLY A 880 1.94 -25.94 28.01
N ALA A 881 1.66 -25.19 26.94
CA ALA A 881 1.17 -25.71 25.66
C ALA A 881 2.20 -25.41 24.57
N ASP A 882 2.66 -26.50 23.93
CA ASP A 882 3.46 -26.58 22.70
C ASP A 882 4.80 -25.82 22.67
N LYS A 883 5.92 -26.58 22.75
CA LYS A 883 7.23 -26.04 22.36
C LYS A 883 7.19 -25.74 20.87
N ALA A 884 7.16 -24.45 20.51
CA ALA A 884 7.26 -24.01 19.12
C ALA A 884 8.46 -24.68 18.41
N ILE A 885 8.30 -25.07 17.15
CA ILE A 885 9.28 -25.93 16.43
C ILE A 885 10.35 -25.12 15.67
N ASP A 886 10.22 -23.80 15.63
CA ASP A 886 11.11 -22.90 14.90
C ASP A 886 12.54 -22.81 15.46
N TRP A 887 12.79 -23.34 16.67
CA TRP A 887 14.14 -23.44 17.24
C TRP A 887 15.11 -24.24 16.36
N LEU A 888 14.59 -25.11 15.50
CA LEU A 888 15.39 -25.89 14.55
C LEU A 888 16.21 -25.02 13.58
N PHE A 889 15.85 -23.74 13.42
CA PHE A 889 16.46 -22.82 12.45
C PHE A 889 17.40 -21.77 13.07
N TYR A 890 17.83 -21.95 14.33
CA TYR A 890 18.69 -21.00 15.06
C TYR A 890 19.95 -21.63 15.65
#